data_AF-A0A4Q7EDU7-F1
#
_entry.id   AF-A0A4Q7EDU7-F1
#
_cell.length_a   1.000
_cell.length_b   1.000
_cell.length_c   1.000
_cell.angle_alpha   90.00
_cell.angle_beta   90.00
_cell.angle_gamma   90.00
#
_symmetry.space_group_name_H-M   'P 1'
#
loop_
_entity.id
_entity.type
_entity.pdbx_description
1 polymer ?
#
loop_
_entity_poly.entity_id
_entity_poly.type
_entity_poly.pdbx_seq_one_letter_code
_entity_poly.pdbx_strand_id
1 'polypeptide(L)'
;MGWQNRNLYYPIEGNTMFKKMPGLALLSAVSFSLAAHNTPHATSSSTLTQQHATQSAYQLVFFSDSQKAEYLANYHNAILEVTHNHVVLSLSKAESEALRADGALIIARPDMNRRTQPQRKTSKTMTKPAGGAVTPSQTSGIPAFACYPTLAETQQLAETLAQTYPDFVELKHIGPSWEKSQGLGGHDLTVLVLKNKKKNNWRKRPALYIQGAIHAREYTPGAMTIKFAQYLLEHRDTNADVNWILNEREIHILLIANPDARVLAEQDEMWRKNTNTAYCALDESKRGVDLNRNFDFAWASPVGGSTDDQCAETYHGPSAASEPETQAIQAYLRTVFKDRRGNLPSDPAPSWTQGVFLDLHSYGRYVMWPWSSELTPNPNATELAMLGHRLAAYNDYLAFETKERVQYGGTATNYAYGQYGVAAYTLELGTWFFESCANFEGEIWPNNLNALIYAAKVAKRPYKLPDGPQIIDLRLQGAERTAVPAGTPVNIIAQIADDHFGPALSGQMPRSQAIKKVLLTIRKEGHHRARRVLLSAEDGAFDSAREAINYSLDTRRWRNGRYILTLRAQDESGQWGTRYAKFLTIDNAAPENNRAPVADFSSDCRYAICGFDGTTSQDDQDGLSYRWVFEGARFYRVFHGQQVEIEFGRAGDYQLTLQVEDRHGLRDTKSVSLTLDGVRPPVAQLSYQCNGLSCEFDSSASYDPNGEIVSRYWQFGGDDPAYIPGEAKMTHTFPSPGEYTIILVVVDNEYQSGVISQTIKVSEDE
;
A
#
# COMPACT_ATOMS: atom_id res chain seq x y z
N MET A 1 28.39 -55.57 3.86
CA MET A 1 26.96 -55.85 4.07
C MET A 1 26.20 -54.90 3.15
N GLY A 2 25.97 -55.19 1.86
CA GLY A 2 24.99 -56.16 1.30
C GLY A 2 23.58 -55.56 1.47
N TRP A 3 22.79 -55.15 0.47
CA TRP A 3 22.57 -55.54 -0.95
C TRP A 3 21.94 -54.33 -1.71
N GLN A 4 22.40 -53.90 -2.92
CA GLN A 4 21.94 -54.23 -4.30
C GLN A 4 20.47 -53.83 -4.62
N ASN A 5 20.05 -53.21 -5.75
CA ASN A 5 20.55 -53.04 -7.14
C ASN A 5 19.85 -51.81 -7.81
N ARG A 6 20.51 -50.91 -8.56
CA ARG A 6 20.86 -50.90 -10.01
C ARG A 6 19.65 -50.85 -10.98
N ASN A 7 19.45 -49.71 -11.67
CA ASN A 7 19.86 -49.35 -13.06
C ASN A 7 18.69 -49.59 -14.06
N LEU A 8 18.40 -48.71 -15.05
CA LEU A 8 19.21 -48.44 -16.24
C LEU A 8 18.66 -47.26 -17.08
N TYR A 9 19.54 -46.77 -17.95
CA TYR A 9 19.49 -45.59 -18.81
C TYR A 9 19.33 -45.98 -20.31
N TYR A 10 19.00 -44.97 -21.14
CA TYR A 10 19.32 -44.74 -22.58
C TYR A 10 18.27 -44.99 -23.71
N PRO A 11 18.38 -44.25 -24.85
CA PRO A 11 17.27 -43.70 -25.65
C PRO A 11 17.34 -44.15 -27.13
N ILE A 12 16.39 -43.73 -27.98
CA ILE A 12 16.51 -43.91 -29.45
C ILE A 12 15.90 -42.70 -30.20
N GLU A 13 16.67 -42.14 -31.14
CA GLU A 13 16.30 -41.17 -32.17
C GLU A 13 15.52 -41.81 -33.33
N GLY A 14 14.73 -41.03 -34.08
CA GLY A 14 14.20 -41.48 -35.38
C GLY A 14 13.38 -40.43 -36.15
N ASN A 15 14.01 -39.79 -37.14
CA ASN A 15 13.46 -38.91 -38.18
C ASN A 15 12.39 -39.59 -39.07
N THR A 16 11.41 -38.85 -39.60
CA THR A 16 11.14 -38.70 -41.06
C THR A 16 9.93 -37.80 -41.39
N MET A 17 10.08 -36.98 -42.44
CA MET A 17 9.07 -36.15 -43.11
C MET A 17 8.03 -36.99 -43.88
N PHE A 18 6.82 -36.44 -44.16
CA PHE A 18 6.29 -36.20 -45.53
C PHE A 18 4.85 -35.58 -45.57
N LYS A 19 4.75 -34.42 -46.24
CA LYS A 19 3.71 -33.81 -47.13
C LYS A 19 2.18 -34.05 -47.00
N LYS A 20 1.47 -32.89 -46.95
CA LYS A 20 0.33 -32.36 -47.78
C LYS A 20 -1.00 -33.15 -47.97
N MET A 21 -2.10 -32.55 -47.44
CA MET A 21 -3.45 -32.18 -48.02
C MET A 21 -4.21 -33.13 -48.99
N PRO A 22 -5.54 -32.97 -49.25
CA PRO A 22 -6.70 -32.46 -48.47
C PRO A 22 -7.95 -33.42 -48.55
N GLY A 23 -9.08 -33.11 -47.91
CA GLY A 23 -10.34 -33.85 -48.18
C GLY A 23 -11.54 -33.50 -47.31
N LEU A 24 -12.53 -32.83 -47.91
CA LEU A 24 -13.91 -32.62 -47.44
C LEU A 24 -14.70 -33.95 -47.45
N ALA A 25 -15.58 -34.19 -46.47
CA ALA A 25 -17.03 -34.48 -46.66
C ALA A 25 -17.75 -35.13 -45.45
N LEU A 26 -18.87 -34.48 -45.06
CA LEU A 26 -20.17 -34.99 -44.61
C LEU A 26 -20.38 -35.83 -43.32
N LEU A 27 -21.12 -35.21 -42.40
CA LEU A 27 -22.41 -35.62 -41.77
C LEU A 27 -22.55 -37.06 -41.22
N SER A 28 -22.71 -37.16 -39.90
CA SER A 28 -23.86 -37.83 -39.28
C SER A 28 -24.02 -37.41 -37.82
N ALA A 29 -25.21 -36.93 -37.50
CA ALA A 29 -25.67 -36.70 -36.14
C ALA A 29 -26.04 -38.04 -35.51
N VAL A 30 -25.60 -38.28 -34.28
CA VAL A 30 -26.19 -39.28 -33.39
C VAL A 30 -26.37 -38.64 -32.02
N SER A 31 -27.63 -38.34 -31.70
CA SER A 31 -28.11 -38.01 -30.38
C SER A 31 -28.17 -39.29 -29.54
N PHE A 32 -27.61 -39.27 -28.33
CA PHE A 32 -28.08 -40.13 -27.23
C PHE A 32 -28.09 -39.32 -25.95
N SER A 33 -29.31 -39.21 -25.41
CA SER A 33 -29.70 -38.66 -24.12
C SER A 33 -29.68 -39.75 -23.04
N LEU A 34 -29.51 -39.31 -21.78
CA LEU A 34 -29.89 -39.90 -20.46
C LEU A 34 -28.76 -39.57 -19.45
N ALA A 35 -28.96 -39.09 -18.23
CA ALA A 35 -30.12 -38.58 -17.50
C ALA A 35 -29.54 -37.81 -16.29
N ALA A 36 -29.93 -36.54 -16.10
CA ALA A 36 -29.61 -35.80 -14.88
C ALA A 36 -30.71 -36.09 -13.84
N HIS A 37 -30.29 -36.46 -12.63
CA HIS A 37 -31.18 -36.58 -11.47
C HIS A 37 -31.63 -35.18 -11.04
N ASN A 38 -32.94 -34.93 -11.19
CA ASN A 38 -33.63 -33.75 -10.68
C ASN A 38 -33.91 -33.91 -9.18
N THR A 39 -33.40 -32.99 -8.38
CA THR A 39 -34.04 -32.55 -7.13
C THR A 39 -34.46 -31.09 -7.31
N PRO A 40 -35.74 -30.72 -7.12
CA PRO A 40 -36.22 -29.39 -7.47
C PRO A 40 -35.83 -28.39 -6.38
N HIS A 41 -34.93 -27.46 -6.69
CA HIS A 41 -34.87 -26.19 -5.96
C HIS A 41 -36.05 -25.33 -6.42
N ALA A 42 -36.95 -25.05 -5.48
CA ALA A 42 -38.12 -24.23 -5.69
C ALA A 42 -37.73 -22.82 -6.15
N THR A 43 -38.04 -22.50 -7.40
CA THR A 43 -38.21 -21.13 -7.87
C THR A 43 -39.51 -20.58 -7.26
N SER A 44 -39.41 -19.82 -6.17
CA SER A 44 -40.46 -18.87 -5.81
C SER A 44 -40.04 -17.49 -6.28
N SER A 45 -40.57 -17.08 -7.42
CA SER A 45 -40.69 -15.67 -7.78
C SER A 45 -41.67 -15.02 -6.80
N SER A 46 -41.17 -14.42 -5.73
CA SER A 46 -41.91 -13.39 -5.01
C SER A 46 -41.39 -12.04 -5.48
N THR A 47 -42.23 -11.32 -6.20
CA THR A 47 -42.18 -9.86 -6.33
C THR A 47 -42.17 -9.24 -4.93
N LEU A 48 -40.98 -9.09 -4.36
CA LEU A 48 -40.71 -8.23 -3.22
C LEU A 48 -40.16 -6.93 -3.78
N THR A 49 -40.97 -5.89 -3.65
CA THR A 49 -40.59 -4.49 -3.71
C THR A 49 -39.17 -4.30 -3.18
N GLN A 50 -38.27 -3.85 -4.05
CA GLN A 50 -36.86 -3.59 -3.75
C GLN A 50 -36.80 -2.40 -2.77
N GLN A 51 -37.00 -2.68 -1.47
CA GLN A 51 -36.57 -1.78 -0.41
C GLN A 51 -35.07 -1.61 -0.58
N HIS A 52 -34.61 -0.37 -0.74
CA HIS A 52 -33.20 0.00 -0.68
C HIS A 52 -32.58 -0.72 0.53
N ALA A 53 -31.68 -1.68 0.28
CA ALA A 53 -30.98 -2.34 1.37
C ALA A 53 -30.05 -1.31 2.00
N THR A 54 -30.50 -0.69 3.08
CA THR A 54 -29.69 0.25 3.88
C THR A 54 -28.48 -0.49 4.40
N GLN A 55 -27.29 -0.04 3.97
CA GLN A 55 -26.01 -0.51 4.49
C GLN A 55 -25.86 -0.05 5.94
N SER A 56 -25.45 -0.95 6.82
CA SER A 56 -25.17 -0.67 8.24
C SER A 56 -23.79 -1.16 8.59
N ALA A 57 -23.16 -0.51 9.57
CA ALA A 57 -21.86 -0.92 10.06
C ALA A 57 -22.02 -2.10 11.03
N TYR A 58 -21.22 -3.14 10.80
CA TYR A 58 -21.18 -4.34 11.61
C TYR A 58 -19.74 -4.69 11.95
N GLN A 59 -19.49 -4.96 13.22
CA GLN A 59 -18.26 -5.54 13.70
C GLN A 59 -18.32 -7.06 13.58
N LEU A 60 -17.36 -7.65 12.86
CA LEU A 60 -17.13 -9.08 12.78
C LEU A 60 -15.92 -9.41 13.66
N VAL A 61 -16.17 -10.12 14.75
CA VAL A 61 -15.11 -10.62 15.63
C VAL A 61 -14.47 -11.84 14.96
N PHE A 62 -13.14 -11.90 14.96
CA PHE A 62 -12.41 -13.05 14.48
C PHE A 62 -11.54 -13.67 15.59
N PHE A 63 -11.39 -14.99 15.54
CA PHE A 63 -10.67 -15.77 16.55
C PHE A 63 -9.33 -16.32 16.04
N SER A 64 -8.99 -16.05 14.79
CA SER A 64 -7.72 -16.43 14.19
C SER A 64 -7.28 -15.45 13.10
N ASP A 65 -5.98 -15.40 12.82
CA ASP A 65 -5.43 -14.61 11.71
C ASP A 65 -5.95 -15.10 10.34
N SER A 66 -6.29 -16.39 10.23
CA SER A 66 -6.90 -16.97 9.02
C SER A 66 -8.29 -16.39 8.76
N GLN A 67 -9.14 -16.35 9.80
CA GLN A 67 -10.49 -15.79 9.69
C GLN A 67 -10.44 -14.28 9.42
N LYS A 68 -9.50 -13.56 10.05
CA LYS A 68 -9.22 -12.16 9.69
C LYS A 68 -8.87 -12.02 8.21
N ALA A 69 -7.93 -12.83 7.72
CA ALA A 69 -7.49 -12.77 6.33
C ALA A 69 -8.64 -13.03 5.35
N GLU A 70 -9.51 -14.00 5.67
CA GLU A 70 -10.71 -14.32 4.91
C GLU A 70 -11.68 -13.13 4.84
N TYR A 71 -12.03 -12.51 5.97
CA TYR A 71 -12.89 -11.33 5.96
C TYR A 71 -12.28 -10.18 5.16
N LEU A 72 -10.97 -9.94 5.33
CA LEU A 72 -10.28 -8.88 4.60
C LEU A 72 -10.22 -9.13 3.09
N ALA A 73 -10.14 -10.40 2.67
CA ALA A 73 -10.12 -10.77 1.25
C ALA A 73 -11.51 -10.69 0.62
N ASN A 74 -12.51 -11.26 1.27
CA ASN A 74 -13.87 -11.38 0.73
C ASN A 74 -14.65 -10.08 0.79
N TYR A 75 -14.38 -9.24 1.79
CA TYR A 75 -15.12 -8.00 2.05
C TYR A 75 -14.27 -6.76 1.91
N HIS A 76 -13.12 -6.81 1.22
CA HIS A 76 -12.18 -5.70 1.07
C HIS A 76 -12.84 -4.33 0.81
N ASN A 77 -13.88 -4.30 -0.04
CA ASN A 77 -14.56 -3.07 -0.43
C ASN A 77 -15.55 -2.52 0.61
N ALA A 78 -15.96 -3.36 1.57
CA ALA A 78 -16.90 -3.04 2.64
C ALA A 78 -16.20 -2.64 3.95
N ILE A 79 -14.86 -2.76 4.03
CA ILE A 79 -14.16 -2.56 5.30
C ILE A 79 -14.14 -1.07 5.71
N LEU A 80 -14.67 -0.81 6.90
CA LEU A 80 -14.69 0.49 7.58
C LEU A 80 -13.63 0.65 8.67
N GLU A 81 -13.10 -0.46 9.19
CA GLU A 81 -12.06 -0.47 10.22
C GLU A 81 -11.44 -1.86 10.30
N VAL A 82 -10.14 -1.93 10.60
CA VAL A 82 -9.43 -3.18 10.88
C VAL A 82 -8.66 -3.03 12.18
N THR A 83 -9.01 -3.84 13.19
CA THR A 83 -8.30 -3.87 14.47
C THR A 83 -7.56 -5.20 14.63
N HIS A 84 -7.09 -5.48 15.84
CA HIS A 84 -6.38 -6.71 16.14
C HIS A 84 -7.30 -7.93 16.41
N ASN A 85 -8.58 -7.73 16.73
CA ASN A 85 -9.55 -8.79 17.08
C ASN A 85 -10.87 -8.70 16.28
N HIS A 86 -11.08 -7.63 15.51
CA HIS A 86 -12.27 -7.50 14.68
C HIS A 86 -12.03 -6.67 13.40
N VAL A 87 -12.97 -6.80 12.47
CA VAL A 87 -13.12 -5.88 11.33
C VAL A 87 -14.50 -5.24 11.42
N VAL A 88 -14.61 -3.97 11.09
CA VAL A 88 -15.91 -3.33 10.91
C VAL A 88 -16.20 -3.27 9.42
N LEU A 89 -17.34 -3.80 8.99
CA LEU A 89 -17.79 -3.85 7.60
C LEU A 89 -19.09 -3.07 7.43
N SER A 90 -19.22 -2.37 6.32
CA SER A 90 -20.49 -1.89 5.79
C SER A 90 -21.17 -3.04 5.07
N LEU A 91 -22.28 -3.56 5.64
CA LEU A 91 -23.01 -4.68 5.04
C LEU A 91 -24.49 -4.34 4.89
N SER A 92 -25.12 -4.92 3.87
CA SER A 92 -26.57 -5.04 3.82
C SER A 92 -27.09 -5.98 4.91
N LYS A 93 -28.38 -5.89 5.21
CA LYS A 93 -29.04 -6.80 6.15
C LYS A 93 -28.86 -8.26 5.73
N ALA A 94 -29.08 -8.58 4.45
CA ALA A 94 -28.96 -9.94 3.92
C ALA A 94 -27.53 -10.49 4.03
N GLU A 95 -26.51 -9.69 3.73
CA GLU A 95 -25.11 -10.09 3.90
C GLU A 95 -24.78 -10.37 5.37
N SER A 96 -25.26 -9.51 6.29
CA SER A 96 -25.08 -9.72 7.72
C SER A 96 -25.81 -10.98 8.23
N GLU A 97 -26.95 -11.33 7.63
CA GLU A 97 -27.71 -12.54 7.99
C GLU A 97 -27.04 -13.80 7.46
N ALA A 98 -26.52 -13.76 6.23
CA ALA A 98 -25.75 -14.86 5.63
C ALA A 98 -24.49 -15.15 6.46
N LEU A 99 -23.71 -14.12 6.80
CA LEU A 99 -22.52 -14.27 7.63
C LEU A 99 -22.85 -14.85 9.03
N ARG A 100 -23.97 -14.46 9.64
CA ARG A 100 -24.42 -15.06 10.91
C ARG A 100 -24.77 -16.54 10.75
N ALA A 101 -25.44 -16.89 9.65
CA ALA A 101 -25.78 -18.29 9.34
C ALA A 101 -24.51 -19.14 9.12
N ASP A 102 -23.44 -18.56 8.58
CA ASP A 102 -22.13 -19.19 8.43
C ASP A 102 -21.29 -19.19 9.73
N GLY A 103 -21.87 -18.77 10.86
CA GLY A 103 -21.24 -18.83 12.19
C GLY A 103 -20.38 -17.62 12.55
N ALA A 104 -20.43 -16.51 11.80
CA ALA A 104 -19.73 -15.30 12.17
C ALA A 104 -20.37 -14.61 13.39
N LEU A 105 -19.56 -14.17 14.35
CA LEU A 105 -20.01 -13.29 15.41
C LEU A 105 -20.09 -11.86 14.90
N ILE A 106 -21.32 -11.37 14.70
CA ILE A 106 -21.60 -10.04 14.15
C ILE A 106 -22.32 -9.15 15.16
N ILE A 107 -21.70 -8.02 15.46
CA ILE A 107 -22.18 -7.00 16.40
C ILE A 107 -22.52 -5.73 15.61
N ALA A 108 -23.69 -5.13 15.84
CA ALA A 108 -24.06 -3.87 15.18
C ALA A 108 -23.21 -2.69 15.72
N ARG A 109 -22.73 -1.83 14.82
CA ARG A 109 -21.93 -0.62 15.15
C ARG A 109 -22.67 0.65 14.72
N PRO A 110 -23.77 1.03 15.40
CA PRO A 110 -24.58 2.17 14.99
C PRO A 110 -23.83 3.51 15.05
N ASP A 111 -22.79 3.61 15.89
CA ASP A 111 -21.84 4.72 15.94
C ASP A 111 -21.12 4.96 14.61
N MET A 112 -20.88 3.88 13.86
CA MET A 112 -20.19 3.88 12.57
C MET A 112 -21.13 3.98 11.36
N ASN A 113 -22.46 3.96 11.57
CA ASN A 113 -23.43 4.06 10.46
C ASN A 113 -23.31 5.37 9.67
N ARG A 114 -22.75 6.43 10.25
CA ARG A 114 -22.45 7.67 9.50
C ARG A 114 -21.42 7.43 8.40
N ARG A 115 -20.51 6.48 8.58
CA ARG A 115 -19.52 6.06 7.58
C ARG A 115 -20.11 5.11 6.52
N THR A 116 -21.36 4.64 6.68
CA THR A 116 -22.03 3.71 5.74
C THR A 116 -23.14 4.34 4.93
N GLN A 117 -23.52 5.58 5.21
CA GLN A 117 -24.61 6.26 4.52
C GLN A 117 -24.08 7.44 3.69
N PRO A 118 -24.53 7.59 2.43
CA PRO A 118 -24.33 8.83 1.69
C PRO A 118 -25.00 9.99 2.46
N GLN A 119 -24.27 11.05 2.78
CA GLN A 119 -24.89 12.24 3.35
C GLN A 119 -25.80 12.90 2.29
N ARG A 120 -27.10 12.63 2.33
CA ARG A 120 -28.10 13.43 1.59
C ARG A 120 -28.12 14.86 2.16
N LYS A 121 -27.25 15.73 1.66
CA LYS A 121 -27.51 17.18 1.67
C LYS A 121 -28.41 17.48 0.48
N THR A 122 -29.64 17.90 0.77
CA THR A 122 -30.61 18.32 -0.23
C THR A 122 -30.00 19.35 -1.17
N SER A 123 -29.97 19.01 -2.46
CA SER A 123 -29.53 19.85 -3.57
C SER A 123 -30.10 21.27 -3.45
N LYS A 124 -29.23 22.25 -3.26
CA LYS A 124 -29.50 23.62 -3.68
C LYS A 124 -28.67 23.88 -4.92
N THR A 125 -29.39 24.05 -6.01
CA THR A 125 -28.96 24.45 -7.35
C THR A 125 -27.77 25.40 -7.31
N MET A 126 -26.63 24.96 -7.87
CA MET A 126 -25.45 25.81 -8.07
C MET A 126 -25.73 26.84 -9.17
N THR A 127 -25.97 28.09 -8.78
CA THR A 127 -25.74 29.24 -9.66
C THR A 127 -24.30 29.73 -9.53
N LYS A 128 -23.62 29.73 -10.67
CA LYS A 128 -22.26 30.23 -10.90
C LYS A 128 -22.15 31.73 -10.59
N PRO A 129 -21.11 32.24 -9.91
CA PRO A 129 -20.71 33.64 -10.02
C PRO A 129 -19.64 33.80 -11.11
N ALA A 130 -19.85 34.78 -11.98
CA ALA A 130 -18.91 35.22 -12.99
C ALA A 130 -17.81 36.11 -12.39
N GLY A 131 -16.61 36.01 -12.96
CA GLY A 131 -15.61 37.08 -13.13
C GLY A 131 -15.30 37.98 -11.94
N GLY A 132 -14.17 37.72 -11.27
CA GLY A 132 -13.50 38.65 -10.38
C GLY A 132 -12.03 38.26 -10.19
N ALA A 133 -11.12 39.22 -10.31
CA ALA A 133 -9.68 39.01 -10.21
C ALA A 133 -9.29 38.33 -8.89
N VAL A 134 -8.66 37.16 -8.97
CA VAL A 134 -8.26 36.35 -7.81
C VAL A 134 -6.83 36.74 -7.41
N THR A 135 -6.69 37.34 -6.24
CA THR A 135 -5.45 37.33 -5.46
C THR A 135 -5.35 35.98 -4.73
N PRO A 136 -4.14 35.41 -4.53
CA PRO A 136 -3.97 34.02 -4.11
C PRO A 136 -4.24 33.89 -2.61
N SER A 137 -5.42 33.38 -2.26
CA SER A 137 -5.72 32.92 -0.90
C SER A 137 -5.95 31.40 -0.96
N GLN A 138 -5.00 30.64 -0.41
CA GLN A 138 -5.24 29.26 0.00
C GLN A 138 -6.43 29.23 0.96
N THR A 139 -7.40 28.35 0.75
CA THR A 139 -8.38 28.01 1.79
C THR A 139 -8.76 26.52 1.74
N SER A 140 -8.11 25.77 2.63
CA SER A 140 -8.67 24.70 3.48
C SER A 140 -8.64 23.22 3.09
N GLY A 141 -8.19 22.80 1.89
CA GLY A 141 -8.15 21.37 1.54
C GLY A 141 -9.53 20.72 1.58
N ILE A 142 -9.58 19.38 1.57
CA ILE A 142 -10.84 18.66 1.80
C ILE A 142 -11.33 18.96 3.23
N PRO A 143 -12.63 19.28 3.44
CA PRO A 143 -13.17 19.54 4.78
C PRO A 143 -12.85 18.40 5.76
N ALA A 144 -12.43 18.74 6.99
CA ALA A 144 -11.89 17.82 8.01
C ALA A 144 -10.55 17.13 7.69
N PHE A 145 -10.06 17.27 6.47
CA PHE A 145 -8.88 16.59 5.92
C PHE A 145 -7.97 17.60 5.20
N ALA A 146 -7.66 18.73 5.84
CA ALA A 146 -7.08 19.91 5.21
C ALA A 146 -5.69 19.71 4.55
N CYS A 147 -4.96 18.65 4.91
CA CYS A 147 -3.69 18.26 4.27
C CYS A 147 -3.90 17.61 2.89
N TYR A 148 -5.12 17.14 2.59
CA TYR A 148 -5.49 16.61 1.30
C TYR A 148 -6.05 17.74 0.44
N PRO A 149 -5.43 18.09 -0.68
CA PRO A 149 -6.01 19.06 -1.60
C PRO A 149 -7.27 18.48 -2.25
N THR A 150 -8.26 19.33 -2.47
CA THR A 150 -9.40 19.03 -3.34
C THR A 150 -8.94 18.82 -4.79
N LEU A 151 -9.81 18.30 -5.66
CA LEU A 151 -9.53 18.14 -7.09
C LEU A 151 -9.18 19.50 -7.72
N ALA A 152 -9.94 20.54 -7.39
CA ALA A 152 -9.73 21.89 -7.90
C ALA A 152 -8.37 22.45 -7.45
N GLU A 153 -8.02 22.31 -6.17
CA GLU A 153 -6.70 22.71 -5.67
C GLU A 153 -5.57 21.90 -6.29
N THR A 154 -5.78 20.60 -6.50
CA THR A 154 -4.80 19.71 -7.17
C THR A 154 -4.54 20.16 -8.61
N GLN A 155 -5.59 20.51 -9.36
CA GLN A 155 -5.48 21.04 -10.73
C GLN A 155 -4.80 22.42 -10.74
N GLN A 156 -5.19 23.32 -9.84
CA GLN A 156 -4.56 24.64 -9.72
C GLN A 156 -3.08 24.55 -9.35
N LEU A 157 -2.72 23.64 -8.46
CA LEU A 157 -1.35 23.40 -8.05
C LEU A 157 -0.53 22.81 -9.20
N ALA A 158 -1.10 21.86 -9.96
CA ALA A 158 -0.48 21.33 -11.17
C ALA A 158 -0.13 22.41 -12.20
N GLU A 159 -1.07 23.33 -12.46
CA GLU A 159 -0.84 24.49 -13.33
C GLU A 159 0.25 25.42 -12.77
N THR A 160 0.21 25.68 -11.47
CA THR A 160 1.20 26.53 -10.78
C THR A 160 2.60 25.92 -10.88
N LEU A 161 2.74 24.61 -10.71
CA LEU A 161 4.02 23.90 -10.87
C LEU A 161 4.51 23.96 -12.32
N ALA A 162 3.60 23.82 -13.30
CA ALA A 162 3.94 23.94 -14.71
C ALA A 162 4.46 25.34 -15.08
N GLN A 163 3.85 26.38 -14.52
CA GLN A 163 4.25 27.77 -14.72
C GLN A 163 5.54 28.12 -13.98
N THR A 164 5.71 27.62 -12.75
CA THR A 164 6.88 27.87 -11.90
C THR A 164 8.13 27.15 -12.41
N TYR A 165 7.95 25.95 -12.96
CA TYR A 165 9.04 25.08 -13.41
C TYR A 165 8.90 24.69 -14.89
N PRO A 166 8.85 25.64 -15.84
CA PRO A 166 8.53 25.37 -17.25
C PRO A 166 9.61 24.53 -17.95
N ASP A 167 10.85 24.57 -17.47
CA ASP A 167 11.96 23.74 -17.94
C ASP A 167 11.88 22.28 -17.46
N PHE A 168 11.01 22.00 -16.48
CA PHE A 168 10.93 20.69 -15.83
C PHE A 168 9.58 20.01 -16.00
N VAL A 169 8.49 20.78 -16.15
CA VAL A 169 7.12 20.25 -16.11
C VAL A 169 6.44 20.43 -17.45
N GLU A 170 5.87 19.36 -17.98
CA GLU A 170 4.92 19.39 -19.09
C GLU A 170 3.56 18.88 -18.58
N LEU A 171 2.54 19.72 -18.67
CA LEU A 171 1.16 19.38 -18.30
C LEU A 171 0.46 18.77 -19.52
N LYS A 172 -0.15 17.60 -19.35
CA LYS A 172 -0.90 16.91 -20.41
C LYS A 172 -2.30 16.58 -19.96
N HIS A 173 -3.27 16.91 -20.80
CA HIS A 173 -4.64 16.38 -20.70
C HIS A 173 -4.71 15.14 -21.59
N ILE A 174 -4.97 13.98 -20.99
CA ILE A 174 -4.86 12.69 -21.70
C ILE A 174 -6.22 12.17 -22.21
N GLY A 175 -7.31 12.76 -21.74
CA GLY A 175 -8.67 12.47 -22.17
C GLY A 175 -9.69 13.03 -21.18
N PRO A 176 -10.97 13.10 -21.58
CA PRO A 176 -12.06 13.53 -20.71
C PRO A 176 -12.47 12.42 -19.74
N SER A 177 -13.00 12.81 -18.60
CA SER A 177 -13.84 11.97 -17.75
C SER A 177 -15.21 11.70 -18.38
N TRP A 178 -16.01 10.83 -17.78
CA TRP A 178 -17.33 10.49 -18.29
C TRP A 178 -18.26 11.70 -18.37
N GLU A 179 -18.43 12.48 -17.30
CA GLU A 179 -19.34 13.64 -17.29
C GLU A 179 -18.89 14.67 -18.33
N LYS A 180 -17.58 14.85 -18.50
CA LYS A 180 -17.03 15.72 -19.56
C LYS A 180 -17.30 15.16 -20.96
N SER A 181 -17.16 13.86 -21.18
CA SER A 181 -17.45 13.23 -22.47
C SER A 181 -18.94 13.31 -22.85
N GLN A 182 -19.83 13.39 -21.85
CA GLN A 182 -21.26 13.56 -22.04
C GLN A 182 -21.68 15.04 -22.14
N GLY A 183 -20.75 15.99 -21.98
CA GLY A 183 -21.05 17.43 -22.00
C GLY A 183 -21.80 17.93 -20.76
N LEU A 184 -21.72 17.22 -19.64
CA LEU A 184 -22.44 17.53 -18.39
C LEU A 184 -21.66 18.48 -17.45
N GLY A 185 -20.50 18.98 -17.92
CA GLY A 185 -19.48 19.51 -17.02
C GLY A 185 -18.72 18.35 -16.37
N GLY A 186 -17.41 18.44 -16.28
CA GLY A 186 -16.55 17.37 -15.82
C GLY A 186 -15.09 17.75 -16.05
N HIS A 187 -14.18 16.79 -15.93
CA HIS A 187 -12.76 17.08 -15.86
C HIS A 187 -11.93 16.37 -16.94
N ASP A 188 -10.75 16.90 -17.24
CA ASP A 188 -9.74 16.13 -17.98
C ASP A 188 -8.87 15.35 -17.01
N LEU A 189 -8.53 14.12 -17.40
CA LEU A 189 -7.46 13.38 -16.76
C LEU A 189 -6.14 14.08 -17.05
N THR A 190 -5.44 14.48 -16.00
CA THR A 190 -4.28 15.37 -16.09
C THR A 190 -3.01 14.68 -15.61
N VAL A 191 -1.99 14.67 -16.47
CA VAL A 191 -0.68 14.10 -16.20
C VAL A 191 0.39 15.19 -16.15
N LEU A 192 1.18 15.22 -15.07
CA LEU A 192 2.44 15.96 -15.03
C LEU A 192 3.57 15.07 -15.54
N VAL A 193 4.30 15.55 -16.53
CA VAL A 193 5.54 14.92 -16.99
C VAL A 193 6.72 15.73 -16.47
N LEU A 194 7.47 15.16 -15.53
CA LEU A 194 8.61 15.79 -14.87
C LEU A 194 9.92 15.26 -15.46
N LYS A 195 10.70 16.17 -16.05
CA LYS A 195 12.05 15.93 -16.57
C LYS A 195 12.78 17.23 -16.81
N ASN A 196 14.08 17.30 -16.60
CA ASN A 196 14.88 18.42 -17.08
C ASN A 196 14.88 18.46 -18.62
N LYS A 197 14.08 19.31 -19.25
CA LYS A 197 13.92 19.40 -20.71
C LYS A 197 15.19 19.84 -21.43
N LYS A 198 16.12 20.50 -20.72
CA LYS A 198 17.38 21.02 -21.27
C LYS A 198 18.52 19.98 -21.33
N LYS A 199 18.37 18.82 -20.68
CA LYS A 199 19.41 17.76 -20.67
C LYS A 199 18.94 16.53 -21.44
N ASN A 200 19.86 15.67 -21.87
CA ASN A 200 19.58 14.31 -22.38
C ASN A 200 18.36 14.18 -23.32
N ASN A 201 18.13 15.17 -24.19
CA ASN A 201 16.99 15.21 -25.12
C ASN A 201 17.20 14.32 -26.36
N TRP A 202 18.42 13.83 -26.57
CA TRP A 202 18.81 12.95 -27.67
C TRP A 202 18.38 11.48 -27.53
N ARG A 203 17.80 11.07 -26.39
CA ARG A 203 17.31 9.70 -26.17
C ARG A 203 16.03 9.66 -25.32
N LYS A 204 15.17 8.65 -25.56
CA LYS A 204 14.05 8.34 -24.66
C LYS A 204 14.61 7.97 -23.28
N ARG A 205 14.00 8.51 -22.24
CA ARG A 205 14.40 8.26 -20.85
C ARG A 205 13.54 7.14 -20.26
N PRO A 206 14.10 6.30 -19.38
CA PRO A 206 13.30 5.35 -18.63
C PRO A 206 12.22 6.07 -17.82
N ALA A 207 10.99 5.59 -17.94
CA ALA A 207 9.82 6.19 -17.32
C ALA A 207 9.55 5.61 -15.93
N LEU A 208 9.13 6.46 -14.99
CA LEU A 208 8.31 6.03 -13.86
C LEU A 208 6.92 6.60 -14.11
N TYR A 209 5.91 5.74 -14.19
CA TYR A 209 4.51 6.15 -14.22
C TYR A 209 3.88 5.90 -12.86
N ILE A 210 3.19 6.90 -12.33
CA ILE A 210 2.44 6.82 -11.08
C ILE A 210 1.03 7.33 -11.37
N GLN A 211 0.03 6.64 -10.87
CA GLN A 211 -1.33 7.16 -10.77
C GLN A 211 -1.86 7.00 -9.36
N GLY A 212 -2.84 7.81 -9.00
CA GLY A 212 -3.57 7.70 -7.74
C GLY A 212 -5.05 8.03 -7.91
N ALA A 213 -5.85 7.62 -6.93
CA ALA A 213 -7.28 7.88 -6.85
C ALA A 213 -8.05 7.42 -8.11
N ILE A 214 -7.75 6.21 -8.59
CA ILE A 214 -8.62 5.51 -9.56
C ILE A 214 -9.93 5.07 -8.89
N HIS A 215 -9.90 4.79 -7.57
CA HIS A 215 -11.09 4.83 -6.73
C HIS A 215 -11.16 6.18 -6.01
N ALA A 216 -12.32 6.84 -6.06
CA ALA A 216 -12.42 8.24 -5.67
C ALA A 216 -12.25 8.51 -4.15
N ARG A 217 -12.80 7.63 -3.30
CA ARG A 217 -12.70 7.67 -1.82
C ARG A 217 -11.28 7.54 -1.26
N GLU A 218 -10.31 7.16 -2.08
CA GLU A 218 -8.93 6.96 -1.64
C GLU A 218 -8.19 8.31 -1.64
N TYR A 219 -8.25 9.04 -0.51
CA TYR A 219 -7.68 10.38 -0.40
C TYR A 219 -6.15 10.37 -0.46
N THR A 220 -5.54 9.42 0.23
CA THR A 220 -4.09 9.26 0.36
C THR A 220 -3.36 9.13 -0.99
N PRO A 221 -3.78 8.25 -1.93
CA PRO A 221 -3.22 8.22 -3.27
C PRO A 221 -3.24 9.56 -4.02
N GLY A 222 -4.37 10.27 -3.98
CA GLY A 222 -4.53 11.55 -4.69
C GLY A 222 -3.61 12.65 -4.17
N ALA A 223 -3.41 12.74 -2.85
CA ALA A 223 -2.46 13.69 -2.28
C ALA A 223 -1.00 13.27 -2.50
N MET A 224 -0.70 11.97 -2.42
CA MET A 224 0.64 11.43 -2.63
C MET A 224 1.21 11.80 -4.01
N THR A 225 0.39 11.74 -5.07
CA THR A 225 0.82 12.03 -6.44
C THR A 225 1.29 13.49 -6.61
N ILE A 226 0.47 14.46 -6.20
CA ILE A 226 0.81 15.89 -6.34
C ILE A 226 1.96 16.29 -5.40
N LYS A 227 1.98 15.76 -4.18
CA LYS A 227 3.04 16.03 -3.20
C LYS A 227 4.40 15.46 -3.65
N PHE A 228 4.40 14.31 -4.32
CA PHE A 228 5.61 13.77 -4.96
C PHE A 228 6.12 14.66 -6.09
N ALA A 229 5.22 15.20 -6.93
CA ALA A 229 5.60 16.17 -7.96
C ALA A 229 6.26 17.42 -7.36
N GLN A 230 5.63 18.00 -6.32
CA GLN A 230 6.18 19.15 -5.59
C GLN A 230 7.56 18.85 -5.00
N TYR A 231 7.68 17.74 -4.26
CA TYR A 231 8.95 17.35 -3.64
C TYR A 231 10.09 17.26 -4.66
N LEU A 232 9.87 16.57 -5.79
CA LEU A 232 10.88 16.44 -6.84
C LEU A 232 11.30 17.80 -7.41
N LEU A 233 10.35 18.73 -7.58
CA LEU A 233 10.63 20.04 -8.16
C LEU A 233 11.34 20.96 -7.17
N GLU A 234 10.88 21.03 -5.94
CA GLU A 234 11.44 21.87 -4.87
C GLU A 234 12.85 21.42 -4.47
N HIS A 235 13.10 20.12 -4.48
CA HIS A 235 14.39 19.55 -4.05
C HIS A 235 15.36 19.30 -5.21
N ARG A 236 15.04 19.71 -6.44
CA ARG A 236 15.88 19.45 -7.63
C ARG A 236 17.30 20.01 -7.53
N ASP A 237 17.49 21.10 -6.78
CA ASP A 237 18.76 21.80 -6.66
C ASP A 237 19.48 21.52 -5.33
N THR A 238 18.79 20.93 -4.35
CA THR A 238 19.30 20.66 -2.99
C THR A 238 19.48 19.16 -2.71
N ASN A 239 18.72 18.30 -3.37
CA ASN A 239 18.84 16.85 -3.27
C ASN A 239 19.50 16.27 -4.54
N ALA A 240 20.70 15.71 -4.40
CA ALA A 240 21.46 15.21 -5.53
C ALA A 240 20.83 13.98 -6.20
N ASP A 241 20.07 13.16 -5.47
CA ASP A 241 19.32 12.05 -6.04
C ASP A 241 18.19 12.57 -6.94
N VAL A 242 17.37 13.48 -6.43
CA VAL A 242 16.30 14.15 -7.18
C VAL A 242 16.86 14.84 -8.43
N ASN A 243 17.98 15.56 -8.27
CA ASN A 243 18.65 16.24 -9.38
C ASN A 243 18.98 15.28 -10.53
N TRP A 244 19.64 14.16 -10.23
CA TRP A 244 20.00 13.23 -11.29
C TRP A 244 18.80 12.48 -11.83
N ILE A 245 17.80 12.16 -10.99
CA ILE A 245 16.55 11.52 -11.41
C ILE A 245 15.89 12.39 -12.47
N LEU A 246 15.65 13.68 -12.22
CA LEU A 246 15.06 14.59 -13.20
C LEU A 246 15.93 14.79 -14.45
N ASN A 247 17.25 14.59 -14.36
CA ASN A 247 18.16 14.66 -15.50
C ASN A 247 18.17 13.38 -16.36
N GLU A 248 17.81 12.22 -15.82
CA GLU A 248 17.97 10.92 -16.50
C GLU A 248 16.71 10.05 -16.59
N ARG A 249 15.63 10.44 -15.92
CA ARG A 249 14.31 9.79 -15.95
C ARG A 249 13.29 10.74 -16.55
N GLU A 250 12.13 10.17 -16.84
CA GLU A 250 10.90 10.88 -17.13
C GLU A 250 9.86 10.37 -16.13
N ILE A 251 9.33 11.24 -15.27
CA ILE A 251 8.36 10.85 -14.24
C ILE A 251 6.99 11.33 -14.71
N HIS A 252 6.07 10.41 -14.95
CA HIS A 252 4.70 10.67 -15.38
C HIS A 252 3.78 10.46 -14.19
N ILE A 253 3.04 11.49 -13.80
CA ILE A 253 2.16 11.43 -12.64
C ILE A 253 0.75 11.80 -13.08
N LEU A 254 -0.14 10.80 -13.18
CA LEU A 254 -1.58 11.02 -13.31
C LEU A 254 -2.13 11.35 -11.92
N LEU A 255 -2.57 12.59 -11.73
CA LEU A 255 -2.89 13.12 -10.40
C LEU A 255 -4.08 12.41 -9.76
N ILE A 256 -5.23 12.49 -10.42
CA ILE A 256 -6.51 11.88 -10.03
C ILE A 256 -7.04 11.15 -11.26
N ALA A 257 -7.06 9.81 -11.22
CA ALA A 257 -7.51 8.99 -12.34
C ALA A 257 -9.04 8.97 -12.50
N ASN A 258 -9.79 9.25 -11.43
CA ASN A 258 -11.26 9.29 -11.43
C ASN A 258 -11.78 10.65 -10.94
N PRO A 259 -11.64 11.72 -11.75
CA PRO A 259 -11.84 13.09 -11.26
C PRO A 259 -13.32 13.44 -10.99
N ASP A 260 -14.27 12.98 -11.80
CA ASP A 260 -15.70 13.30 -11.57
C ASP A 260 -16.17 12.75 -10.21
N ALA A 261 -15.86 11.49 -9.93
CA ALA A 261 -16.22 10.86 -8.68
C ALA A 261 -15.42 11.40 -7.48
N ARG A 262 -14.21 11.93 -7.71
CA ARG A 262 -13.44 12.59 -6.65
C ARG A 262 -14.20 13.77 -6.06
N VAL A 263 -14.91 14.55 -6.88
CA VAL A 263 -15.76 15.67 -6.40
C VAL A 263 -16.88 15.19 -5.47
N LEU A 264 -17.41 13.97 -5.70
CA LEU A 264 -18.39 13.35 -4.80
C LEU A 264 -17.73 12.90 -3.51
N ALA A 265 -16.61 12.17 -3.62
CA ALA A 265 -15.88 11.66 -2.47
C ALA A 265 -15.43 12.78 -1.51
N GLU A 266 -15.03 13.95 -2.01
CA GLU A 266 -14.63 15.15 -1.23
C GLU A 266 -15.74 15.71 -0.32
N GLN A 267 -16.98 15.25 -0.48
CA GLN A 267 -18.11 15.61 0.36
C GLN A 267 -18.34 14.62 1.51
N ASP A 268 -17.28 13.88 1.90
CA ASP A 268 -17.30 12.79 2.88
C ASP A 268 -18.17 11.60 2.43
N GLU A 269 -18.14 11.31 1.12
CA GLU A 269 -18.81 10.15 0.55
C GLU A 269 -17.83 9.00 0.32
N MET A 270 -18.23 7.78 0.67
CA MET A 270 -17.46 6.54 0.42
C MET A 270 -17.49 6.09 -1.06
N TRP A 271 -17.58 7.05 -1.98
CA TRP A 271 -17.76 6.81 -3.42
C TRP A 271 -16.50 6.21 -4.05
N ARG A 272 -16.63 5.05 -4.69
CA ARG A 272 -15.51 4.31 -5.29
C ARG A 272 -15.42 4.48 -6.81
N LYS A 273 -16.52 4.14 -7.50
CA LYS A 273 -16.63 4.00 -8.96
C LYS A 273 -16.54 5.33 -9.69
N ASN A 274 -16.52 5.34 -11.02
CA ASN A 274 -16.78 6.59 -11.77
C ASN A 274 -18.25 7.04 -11.62
N THR A 275 -18.68 8.06 -12.36
CA THR A 275 -20.03 8.64 -12.22
C THR A 275 -20.96 8.30 -13.39
N ASN A 276 -20.66 7.27 -14.18
CA ASN A 276 -21.46 6.92 -15.35
C ASN A 276 -22.91 6.58 -14.99
N THR A 277 -23.86 7.44 -15.38
CA THR A 277 -25.29 7.31 -15.02
C THR A 277 -26.02 6.25 -15.83
N ALA A 278 -25.37 5.61 -16.82
CA ALA A 278 -26.00 4.56 -17.62
C ALA A 278 -26.20 3.26 -16.83
N TYR A 279 -25.56 3.12 -15.67
CA TYR A 279 -25.55 1.89 -14.87
C TYR A 279 -26.15 2.10 -13.49
N CYS A 280 -26.85 1.08 -13.00
CA CYS A 280 -27.63 1.13 -11.77
C CYS A 280 -28.70 2.24 -11.78
N ALA A 281 -29.47 2.33 -12.88
CA ALA A 281 -30.45 3.40 -13.11
C ALA A 281 -31.55 3.54 -12.04
N LEU A 282 -31.77 2.52 -11.21
CA LEU A 282 -32.76 2.54 -10.12
C LEU A 282 -32.20 3.12 -8.81
N ASP A 283 -30.88 3.27 -8.69
CA ASP A 283 -30.21 3.82 -7.52
C ASP A 283 -29.00 4.67 -7.93
N GLU A 284 -29.24 5.97 -8.15
CA GLU A 284 -28.19 6.92 -8.54
C GLU A 284 -27.02 6.98 -7.54
N SER A 285 -27.21 6.55 -6.28
CA SER A 285 -26.14 6.51 -5.28
C SER A 285 -25.15 5.36 -5.50
N LYS A 286 -25.41 4.46 -6.46
CA LYS A 286 -24.58 3.30 -6.80
C LYS A 286 -24.19 3.26 -8.27
N ARG A 287 -24.40 4.36 -9.00
CA ARG A 287 -24.06 4.45 -10.44
C ARG A 287 -22.56 4.27 -10.69
N GLY A 288 -22.21 4.08 -11.95
CA GLY A 288 -20.82 4.01 -12.41
C GLY A 288 -20.21 2.62 -12.44
N VAL A 289 -18.98 2.59 -12.94
CA VAL A 289 -18.15 1.41 -13.17
C VAL A 289 -16.90 1.48 -12.29
N ASP A 290 -16.47 0.33 -11.77
CA ASP A 290 -15.16 0.20 -11.14
C ASP A 290 -14.08 0.27 -12.21
N LEU A 291 -13.40 1.41 -12.32
CA LEU A 291 -12.34 1.64 -13.30
C LEU A 291 -11.20 0.63 -13.16
N ASN A 292 -10.92 0.14 -11.95
CA ASN A 292 -9.89 -0.88 -11.72
C ASN A 292 -10.43 -2.32 -11.85
N ARG A 293 -11.57 -2.50 -12.52
CA ARG A 293 -12.03 -3.76 -13.10
C ARG A 293 -12.29 -3.65 -14.60
N ASN A 294 -12.09 -2.46 -15.19
CA ASN A 294 -12.51 -2.13 -16.55
C ASN A 294 -11.37 -2.19 -17.58
N PHE A 295 -10.11 -2.40 -17.20
CA PHE A 295 -9.00 -2.48 -18.16
C PHE A 295 -9.12 -3.72 -19.06
N ASP A 296 -8.63 -3.61 -20.30
CA ASP A 296 -8.84 -4.65 -21.32
C ASP A 296 -8.09 -5.96 -21.08
N PHE A 297 -7.05 -5.93 -20.24
CA PHE A 297 -6.24 -7.10 -19.96
C PHE A 297 -6.87 -7.94 -18.85
N ALA A 298 -7.16 -9.20 -19.16
CA ALA A 298 -7.87 -10.13 -18.27
C ALA A 298 -9.19 -9.54 -17.73
N TRP A 299 -9.89 -8.72 -18.52
CA TRP A 299 -11.21 -8.19 -18.19
C TRP A 299 -12.21 -9.32 -17.96
N ALA A 300 -13.12 -9.16 -16.98
CA ALA A 300 -14.11 -10.17 -16.61
C ALA A 300 -13.51 -11.58 -16.42
N SER A 301 -12.34 -11.63 -15.75
CA SER A 301 -11.60 -12.87 -15.53
C SER A 301 -12.46 -13.96 -14.87
N PRO A 302 -12.34 -15.24 -15.30
CA PRO A 302 -13.15 -16.33 -14.77
C PRO A 302 -12.82 -16.70 -13.32
N VAL A 303 -11.69 -16.22 -12.77
CA VAL A 303 -11.35 -16.43 -11.36
C VAL A 303 -12.06 -15.45 -10.41
N GLY A 304 -12.94 -14.59 -10.93
CA GLY A 304 -13.81 -13.72 -10.15
C GLY A 304 -13.21 -12.34 -9.85
N GLY A 305 -13.68 -11.72 -8.77
CA GLY A 305 -13.23 -10.41 -8.30
C GLY A 305 -13.83 -9.18 -8.99
N SER A 306 -14.71 -9.40 -9.98
CA SER A 306 -15.64 -8.41 -10.54
C SER A 306 -17.02 -9.04 -10.78
N THR A 307 -18.01 -8.25 -11.16
CA THR A 307 -19.39 -8.72 -11.37
C THR A 307 -20.10 -7.97 -12.50
N ASP A 308 -21.11 -8.64 -13.09
CA ASP A 308 -22.07 -8.06 -14.04
C ASP A 308 -23.19 -7.26 -13.36
N ASP A 309 -23.33 -7.35 -12.03
CA ASP A 309 -24.28 -6.53 -11.28
C ASP A 309 -23.87 -5.05 -11.34
N GLN A 310 -24.62 -4.27 -12.12
CA GLN A 310 -24.39 -2.84 -12.34
C GLN A 310 -24.40 -2.01 -11.05
N CYS A 311 -25.08 -2.47 -10.00
CA CYS A 311 -25.19 -1.77 -8.73
C CYS A 311 -24.08 -2.13 -7.74
N ALA A 312 -23.21 -3.08 -8.07
CA ALA A 312 -22.10 -3.48 -7.21
C ALA A 312 -20.92 -2.52 -7.29
N GLU A 313 -20.14 -2.44 -6.21
CA GLU A 313 -18.89 -1.66 -6.11
C GLU A 313 -17.78 -2.16 -7.04
N THR A 314 -17.85 -3.42 -7.47
CA THR A 314 -16.88 -4.08 -8.37
C THR A 314 -17.45 -4.35 -9.76
N TYR A 315 -18.49 -3.59 -10.15
CA TYR A 315 -19.05 -3.69 -11.50
C TYR A 315 -17.98 -3.35 -12.54
N HIS A 316 -17.66 -4.30 -13.42
CA HIS A 316 -16.56 -4.16 -14.40
C HIS A 316 -16.92 -3.41 -15.68
N GLY A 317 -18.15 -2.91 -15.79
CA GLY A 317 -18.67 -2.30 -17.01
C GLY A 317 -19.25 -3.33 -17.98
N PRO A 318 -19.91 -2.90 -19.07
CA PRO A 318 -20.52 -3.81 -20.05
C PRO A 318 -19.50 -4.50 -20.96
N SER A 319 -18.28 -3.96 -21.04
CA SER A 319 -17.20 -4.47 -21.88
C SER A 319 -15.86 -3.95 -21.39
N ALA A 320 -14.78 -4.64 -21.77
CA ALA A 320 -13.41 -4.17 -21.61
C ALA A 320 -13.24 -2.73 -22.12
N ALA A 321 -12.58 -1.89 -21.31
CA ALA A 321 -12.31 -0.47 -21.54
C ALA A 321 -13.55 0.32 -22.01
N SER A 322 -14.72 0.05 -21.42
CA SER A 322 -15.95 0.79 -21.72
C SER A 322 -15.88 2.26 -21.28
N GLU A 323 -15.14 2.55 -20.21
CA GLU A 323 -15.14 3.89 -19.62
C GLU A 323 -14.09 4.82 -20.26
N PRO A 324 -14.43 6.10 -20.49
CA PRO A 324 -13.52 7.06 -21.12
C PRO A 324 -12.25 7.30 -20.31
N GLU A 325 -12.32 7.24 -18.97
CA GLU A 325 -11.16 7.33 -18.09
C GLU A 325 -10.18 6.19 -18.37
N THR A 326 -10.67 4.94 -18.38
CA THR A 326 -9.88 3.74 -18.69
C THR A 326 -9.26 3.84 -20.08
N GLN A 327 -10.04 4.24 -21.08
CA GLN A 327 -9.56 4.42 -22.46
C GLN A 327 -8.41 5.44 -22.54
N ALA A 328 -8.56 6.58 -21.87
CA ALA A 328 -7.54 7.63 -21.83
C ALA A 328 -6.24 7.16 -21.17
N ILE A 329 -6.34 6.46 -20.02
CA ILE A 329 -5.18 5.89 -19.32
C ILE A 329 -4.46 4.87 -20.20
N GLN A 330 -5.21 3.92 -20.79
CA GLN A 330 -4.65 2.89 -21.65
C GLN A 330 -3.95 3.49 -22.88
N ALA A 331 -4.58 4.47 -23.54
CA ALA A 331 -4.00 5.18 -24.69
C ALA A 331 -2.72 5.92 -24.30
N TYR A 332 -2.69 6.55 -23.13
CA TYR A 332 -1.50 7.24 -22.64
C TYR A 332 -0.36 6.26 -22.32
N LEU A 333 -0.64 5.15 -21.64
CA LEU A 333 0.37 4.14 -21.28
C LEU A 333 1.06 3.55 -22.51
N ARG A 334 0.35 3.40 -23.64
CA ARG A 334 0.94 2.99 -24.95
C ARG A 334 2.03 3.95 -25.44
N THR A 335 1.98 5.23 -25.06
CA THR A 335 3.00 6.23 -25.43
C THR A 335 4.22 6.17 -24.50
N VAL A 336 3.99 5.79 -23.24
CA VAL A 336 5.01 5.75 -22.19
C VAL A 336 5.83 4.47 -22.30
N PHE A 337 5.17 3.31 -22.30
CA PHE A 337 5.80 1.99 -22.27
C PHE A 337 5.81 1.33 -23.64
N LYS A 338 6.84 0.51 -23.85
CA LYS A 338 6.99 -0.30 -25.06
C LYS A 338 6.98 -1.75 -24.62
N ASP A 339 6.14 -2.56 -25.26
CA ASP A 339 6.17 -4.01 -25.06
C ASP A 339 7.50 -4.59 -25.53
N ARG A 340 8.09 -5.40 -24.66
CA ARG A 340 9.37 -6.06 -24.87
C ARG A 340 9.31 -7.56 -24.61
N ARG A 341 8.14 -8.09 -24.24
CA ARG A 341 7.91 -9.52 -24.07
C ARG A 341 7.86 -10.21 -25.43
N GLY A 342 7.84 -11.54 -25.39
CA GLY A 342 7.47 -12.33 -26.56
C GLY A 342 5.95 -12.33 -26.77
N ASN A 343 5.49 -13.06 -27.78
CA ASN A 343 4.09 -13.04 -28.22
C ASN A 343 3.16 -13.87 -27.30
N LEU A 344 3.71 -14.73 -26.45
CA LEU A 344 2.92 -15.56 -25.54
C LEU A 344 2.75 -14.85 -24.19
N PRO A 345 1.60 -14.99 -23.51
CA PRO A 345 1.42 -14.47 -22.15
C PRO A 345 2.44 -15.00 -21.13
N SER A 346 3.02 -16.18 -21.41
CA SER A 346 4.06 -16.82 -20.62
C SER A 346 5.48 -16.29 -20.90
N ASP A 347 5.68 -15.45 -21.91
CA ASP A 347 7.00 -14.95 -22.28
C ASP A 347 7.44 -13.84 -21.32
N PRO A 348 8.62 -13.96 -20.66
CA PRO A 348 9.08 -12.96 -19.73
C PRO A 348 9.53 -11.69 -20.45
N ALA A 349 9.38 -10.56 -19.76
CA ALA A 349 10.03 -9.33 -20.15
C ALA A 349 11.55 -9.50 -19.97
N PRO A 350 12.37 -9.07 -20.94
CA PRO A 350 13.82 -9.14 -20.80
C PRO A 350 14.32 -8.32 -19.60
N SER A 351 15.43 -8.74 -18.98
CA SER A 351 16.03 -8.04 -17.82
C SER A 351 16.47 -6.59 -18.08
N TRP A 352 16.59 -6.19 -19.35
CA TRP A 352 16.88 -4.82 -19.76
C TRP A 352 15.62 -3.98 -20.05
N THR A 353 14.43 -4.54 -19.86
CA THR A 353 13.17 -3.80 -19.91
C THR A 353 13.24 -2.61 -18.97
N GLN A 354 12.78 -1.46 -19.47
CA GLN A 354 12.82 -0.18 -18.77
C GLN A 354 11.39 0.25 -18.48
N GLY A 355 11.21 0.92 -17.34
CA GLY A 355 9.93 1.44 -16.91
C GLY A 355 9.51 0.84 -15.58
N VAL A 356 8.91 1.65 -14.71
CA VAL A 356 8.15 1.16 -13.55
C VAL A 356 6.76 1.80 -13.61
N PHE A 357 5.73 1.02 -13.33
CA PHE A 357 4.35 1.47 -13.20
C PHE A 357 3.91 1.26 -11.75
N LEU A 358 3.38 2.31 -11.11
CA LEU A 358 2.82 2.25 -9.76
C LEU A 358 1.37 2.74 -9.79
N ASP A 359 0.46 1.89 -9.33
CA ASP A 359 -0.94 2.23 -9.07
C ASP A 359 -1.11 2.43 -7.57
N LEU A 360 -1.28 3.67 -7.14
CA LEU A 360 -1.42 3.99 -5.72
C LEU A 360 -2.90 3.86 -5.33
N HIS A 361 -3.12 3.03 -4.33
CA HIS A 361 -4.41 2.77 -3.72
C HIS A 361 -4.38 3.02 -2.22
N SER A 362 -5.54 2.96 -1.57
CA SER A 362 -5.63 2.79 -0.12
C SER A 362 -6.84 1.92 0.20
N TYR A 363 -6.84 1.04 1.18
CA TYR A 363 -5.79 0.87 2.20
C TYR A 363 -5.42 -0.60 2.40
N GLY A 364 -4.33 -0.82 3.15
CA GLY A 364 -3.90 -2.17 3.49
C GLY A 364 -2.46 -2.27 3.96
N ARG A 365 -1.62 -1.27 3.66
CA ARG A 365 -0.16 -1.33 3.82
C ARG A 365 0.44 -2.48 3.03
N TYR A 366 0.13 -2.55 1.73
CA TYR A 366 0.58 -3.61 0.83
C TYR A 366 1.42 -3.09 -0.33
N VAL A 367 2.35 -3.92 -0.79
CA VAL A 367 3.01 -3.79 -2.09
C VAL A 367 2.71 -5.05 -2.89
N MET A 368 1.86 -4.93 -3.89
CA MET A 368 1.29 -6.04 -4.63
C MET A 368 1.78 -6.01 -6.07
N TRP A 369 2.07 -7.17 -6.66
CA TRP A 369 2.42 -7.28 -8.08
C TRP A 369 1.56 -8.31 -8.80
N PRO A 370 1.49 -8.28 -10.15
CA PRO A 370 0.81 -9.29 -10.93
C PRO A 370 1.33 -10.71 -10.64
N TRP A 371 0.55 -11.76 -10.86
CA TRP A 371 -0.81 -11.69 -11.40
C TRP A 371 -1.86 -11.66 -10.29
N SER A 372 -3.02 -11.12 -10.63
CA SER A 372 -4.25 -11.32 -9.87
C SER A 372 -5.30 -12.11 -10.64
N SER A 373 -5.02 -12.49 -11.89
CA SER A 373 -5.95 -13.23 -12.75
C SER A 373 -5.56 -14.72 -12.86
N GLU A 374 -6.22 -15.47 -13.73
CA GLU A 374 -5.97 -16.89 -14.02
C GLU A 374 -4.59 -17.17 -14.63
N LEU A 375 -3.87 -16.13 -15.04
CA LEU A 375 -2.55 -16.26 -15.67
C LEU A 375 -1.50 -16.62 -14.62
N THR A 376 -1.04 -17.87 -14.63
CA THR A 376 -0.04 -18.36 -13.68
C THR A 376 0.84 -19.44 -14.35
N PRO A 377 2.15 -19.51 -14.04
CA PRO A 377 2.91 -18.62 -13.16
C PRO A 377 3.20 -17.26 -13.81
N ASN A 378 3.60 -16.27 -12.99
CA ASN A 378 4.11 -15.00 -13.53
C ASN A 378 5.49 -15.21 -14.19
N PRO A 379 5.68 -14.86 -15.48
CA PRO A 379 6.95 -15.06 -16.18
C PRO A 379 8.17 -14.35 -15.56
N ASN A 380 7.96 -13.22 -14.87
CA ASN A 380 8.99 -12.46 -14.16
C ASN A 380 8.80 -12.52 -12.63
N ALA A 381 8.23 -13.61 -12.11
CA ALA A 381 7.87 -13.73 -10.69
C ALA A 381 9.03 -13.38 -9.74
N THR A 382 10.24 -13.88 -10.02
CA THR A 382 11.42 -13.66 -9.17
C THR A 382 11.84 -12.19 -9.14
N GLU A 383 11.92 -11.55 -10.31
CA GLU A 383 12.36 -10.16 -10.40
C GLU A 383 11.29 -9.17 -9.90
N LEU A 384 10.01 -9.51 -10.07
CA LEU A 384 8.91 -8.73 -9.50
C LEU A 384 8.87 -8.86 -7.98
N ALA A 385 9.02 -10.08 -7.43
CA ALA A 385 9.10 -10.28 -5.98
C ALA A 385 10.30 -9.51 -5.39
N MET A 386 11.47 -9.61 -6.01
CA MET A 386 12.67 -8.88 -5.57
C MET A 386 12.39 -7.37 -5.46
N LEU A 387 11.88 -6.73 -6.52
CA LEU A 387 11.59 -5.30 -6.48
C LEU A 387 10.41 -4.97 -5.54
N GLY A 388 9.38 -5.80 -5.46
CA GLY A 388 8.26 -5.65 -4.53
C GLY A 388 8.72 -5.58 -3.07
N HIS A 389 9.54 -6.54 -2.63
CA HIS A 389 10.13 -6.53 -1.28
C HIS A 389 11.06 -5.35 -1.05
N ARG A 390 11.79 -4.90 -2.06
CA ARG A 390 12.67 -3.72 -1.95
C ARG A 390 11.88 -2.42 -1.80
N LEU A 391 10.75 -2.28 -2.48
CA LEU A 391 9.83 -1.15 -2.30
C LEU A 391 9.21 -1.17 -0.90
N ALA A 392 8.72 -2.36 -0.48
CA ALA A 392 8.11 -2.59 0.82
C ALA A 392 9.06 -2.32 2.01
N ALA A 393 10.37 -2.43 1.81
CA ALA A 393 11.36 -2.21 2.86
C ALA A 393 11.38 -0.77 3.40
N TYR A 394 10.98 0.21 2.57
CA TYR A 394 10.98 1.64 2.94
C TYR A 394 9.78 2.07 3.77
N ASN A 395 8.66 1.34 3.66
CA ASN A 395 7.39 1.66 4.31
C ASN A 395 6.89 0.56 5.25
N ASP A 396 7.64 -0.55 5.38
CA ASP A 396 7.27 -1.73 6.18
C ASP A 396 5.90 -2.32 5.79
N TYR A 397 5.62 -2.32 4.49
CA TYR A 397 4.38 -2.87 3.95
C TYR A 397 4.53 -4.36 3.65
N LEU A 398 3.42 -5.10 3.69
CA LEU A 398 3.41 -6.50 3.31
C LEU A 398 3.52 -6.63 1.79
N ALA A 399 4.54 -7.34 1.32
CA ALA A 399 4.81 -7.58 -0.10
C ALA A 399 4.38 -9.01 -0.50
N PHE A 400 3.61 -9.14 -1.58
CA PHE A 400 3.15 -10.44 -2.11
C PHE A 400 2.68 -10.37 -3.58
N GLU A 401 2.69 -11.52 -4.27
CA GLU A 401 1.99 -11.66 -5.55
C GLU A 401 0.48 -11.59 -5.29
N THR A 402 -0.24 -10.74 -6.01
CA THR A 402 -1.64 -10.41 -5.69
C THR A 402 -2.53 -11.64 -5.49
N LYS A 403 -2.40 -12.64 -6.36
CA LYS A 403 -3.15 -13.91 -6.30
C LYS A 403 -2.95 -14.74 -5.02
N GLU A 404 -1.88 -14.48 -4.26
CA GLU A 404 -1.66 -15.14 -2.95
C GLU A 404 -2.75 -14.79 -1.95
N ARG A 405 -3.46 -13.67 -2.16
CA ARG A 405 -4.51 -13.20 -1.27
C ARG A 405 -5.85 -12.97 -1.96
N VAL A 406 -5.83 -12.39 -3.16
CA VAL A 406 -7.04 -11.96 -3.87
C VAL A 406 -6.89 -12.16 -5.36
N GLN A 407 -7.97 -12.59 -6.02
CA GLN A 407 -8.01 -12.78 -7.46
C GLN A 407 -9.06 -11.86 -8.08
N TYR A 408 -8.65 -11.10 -9.09
CA TYR A 408 -9.49 -10.19 -9.87
C TYR A 408 -8.91 -9.93 -11.26
N GLY A 409 -9.80 -9.73 -12.23
CA GLY A 409 -9.48 -9.31 -13.60
C GLY A 409 -9.58 -7.80 -13.85
N GLY A 410 -9.06 -7.34 -14.98
CA GLY A 410 -9.30 -5.99 -15.49
C GLY A 410 -8.66 -4.84 -14.70
N THR A 411 -7.54 -5.08 -14.00
CA THR A 411 -6.83 -4.04 -13.23
C THR A 411 -5.78 -3.30 -14.04
N ALA A 412 -5.46 -2.07 -13.63
CA ALA A 412 -4.43 -1.24 -14.24
C ALA A 412 -3.04 -1.88 -14.13
N THR A 413 -2.73 -2.49 -12.98
CA THR A 413 -1.45 -3.18 -12.73
C THR A 413 -1.27 -4.43 -13.61
N ASN A 414 -2.32 -5.26 -13.76
CA ASN A 414 -2.29 -6.37 -14.72
C ASN A 414 -2.20 -5.88 -16.16
N TYR A 415 -2.89 -4.80 -16.53
CA TYR A 415 -2.78 -4.21 -17.86
C TYR A 415 -1.36 -3.72 -18.16
N ALA A 416 -0.74 -2.98 -17.24
CA ALA A 416 0.60 -2.44 -17.44
C ALA A 416 1.62 -3.56 -17.66
N TYR A 417 1.67 -4.56 -16.77
CA TYR A 417 2.58 -5.69 -16.95
C TYR A 417 2.16 -6.58 -18.12
N GLY A 418 0.87 -6.88 -18.24
CA GLY A 418 0.32 -7.81 -19.21
C GLY A 418 0.26 -7.30 -20.65
N GLN A 419 0.38 -6.00 -20.88
CA GLN A 419 0.54 -5.43 -22.21
C GLN A 419 2.00 -5.07 -22.53
N TYR A 420 2.81 -4.64 -21.54
CA TYR A 420 4.14 -4.07 -21.83
C TYR A 420 5.32 -4.82 -21.21
N GLY A 421 5.06 -5.75 -20.29
CA GLY A 421 6.09 -6.38 -19.46
C GLY A 421 6.81 -5.40 -18.54
N VAL A 422 6.25 -4.21 -18.30
CA VAL A 422 6.82 -3.22 -17.38
C VAL A 422 6.68 -3.70 -15.95
N ALA A 423 7.67 -3.43 -15.10
CA ALA A 423 7.56 -3.76 -13.68
C ALA A 423 6.42 -2.94 -13.06
N ALA A 424 5.32 -3.60 -12.73
CA ALA A 424 4.06 -2.97 -12.33
C ALA A 424 3.67 -3.40 -10.92
N TYR A 425 3.25 -2.43 -10.10
CA TYR A 425 2.86 -2.66 -8.71
C TYR A 425 1.63 -1.85 -8.33
N THR A 426 0.82 -2.43 -7.46
CA THR A 426 -0.20 -1.72 -6.68
C THR A 426 0.35 -1.49 -5.28
N LEU A 427 0.28 -0.24 -4.79
CA LEU A 427 0.64 0.10 -3.41
C LEU A 427 -0.62 0.49 -2.65
N GLU A 428 -1.00 -0.29 -1.63
CA GLU A 428 -2.12 0.02 -0.74
C GLU A 428 -1.62 0.84 0.44
N LEU A 429 -1.85 2.15 0.40
CA LEU A 429 -1.32 3.11 1.35
C LEU A 429 -2.17 3.17 2.62
N GLY A 430 -1.52 3.26 3.77
CA GLY A 430 -2.20 3.43 5.05
C GLY A 430 -3.08 2.26 5.45
N THR A 431 -3.91 2.50 6.44
CA THR A 431 -4.86 1.59 7.07
C THR A 431 -6.30 2.09 6.99
N TRP A 432 -6.54 3.26 6.40
CA TRP A 432 -7.87 3.84 6.23
C TRP A 432 -8.00 4.64 4.93
N PHE A 433 -9.24 4.83 4.44
CA PHE A 433 -9.52 5.64 3.25
C PHE A 433 -9.32 7.14 3.51
N PHE A 434 -9.68 7.59 4.71
CA PHE A 434 -9.65 8.99 5.15
C PHE A 434 -8.70 9.16 6.35
N GLU A 435 -7.41 8.89 6.11
CA GLU A 435 -6.37 9.00 7.13
C GLU A 435 -6.33 10.41 7.76
N SER A 436 -5.99 10.50 9.04
CA SER A 436 -5.79 11.79 9.68
C SER A 436 -4.60 12.52 9.06
N CYS A 437 -4.61 13.85 9.09
CA CYS A 437 -3.47 14.62 8.60
C CYS A 437 -2.19 14.35 9.39
N ALA A 438 -2.29 14.08 10.69
CA ALA A 438 -1.14 13.69 11.50
C ALA A 438 -0.52 12.38 10.99
N ASN A 439 -1.34 11.36 10.72
CA ASN A 439 -0.86 10.08 10.20
C ASN A 439 -0.28 10.21 8.79
N PHE A 440 -0.96 10.96 7.92
CA PHE A 440 -0.48 11.19 6.55
C PHE A 440 0.87 11.91 6.52
N GLU A 441 1.00 13.02 7.24
CA GLU A 441 2.21 13.85 7.27
C GLU A 441 3.36 13.18 8.03
N GLY A 442 3.05 12.51 9.16
CA GLY A 442 4.04 11.95 10.07
C GLY A 442 4.54 10.56 9.69
N GLU A 443 3.73 9.74 9.02
CA GLU A 443 4.07 8.35 8.70
C GLU A 443 3.96 8.05 7.20
N ILE A 444 2.77 8.22 6.61
CA ILE A 444 2.47 7.66 5.29
C ILE A 444 3.28 8.36 4.20
N TRP A 445 3.23 9.70 4.14
CA TRP A 445 3.98 10.50 3.18
C TRP A 445 5.49 10.23 3.23
N PRO A 446 6.19 10.43 4.36
CA PRO A 446 7.64 10.33 4.40
C PRO A 446 8.16 8.91 4.11
N ASN A 447 7.46 7.88 4.58
CA ASN A 447 7.88 6.49 4.37
C ASN A 447 7.68 6.06 2.91
N ASN A 448 6.57 6.45 2.28
CA ASN A 448 6.31 6.11 0.88
C ASN A 448 7.13 6.96 -0.10
N LEU A 449 7.52 8.18 0.26
CA LEU A 449 8.41 9.01 -0.56
C LEU A 449 9.70 8.27 -0.94
N ASN A 450 10.32 7.55 0.01
CA ASN A 450 11.54 6.80 -0.24
C ASN A 450 11.32 5.62 -1.21
N ALA A 451 10.19 4.93 -1.11
CA ALA A 451 9.80 3.90 -2.07
C ALA A 451 9.61 4.47 -3.49
N LEU A 452 8.96 5.63 -3.63
CA LEU A 452 8.79 6.32 -4.92
C LEU A 452 10.12 6.79 -5.52
N ILE A 453 11.02 7.33 -4.69
CA ILE A 453 12.39 7.67 -5.11
C ILE A 453 13.14 6.42 -5.56
N TYR A 454 13.04 5.31 -4.82
CA TYR A 454 13.68 4.05 -5.20
C TYR A 454 13.15 3.52 -6.54
N ALA A 455 11.83 3.55 -6.76
CA ALA A 455 11.22 3.20 -8.05
C ALA A 455 11.80 4.04 -9.20
N ALA A 456 11.94 5.36 -9.01
CA ALA A 456 12.55 6.26 -10.01
C ALA A 456 14.02 5.91 -10.26
N LYS A 457 14.77 5.56 -9.20
CA LYS A 457 16.17 5.15 -9.29
C LYS A 457 16.33 3.91 -10.17
N VAL A 458 15.50 2.88 -9.96
CA VAL A 458 15.62 1.58 -10.64
C VAL A 458 14.95 1.51 -12.01
N ALA A 459 14.09 2.47 -12.37
CA ALA A 459 13.32 2.48 -13.64
C ALA A 459 14.11 2.23 -14.93
N LYS A 460 15.44 2.46 -14.93
CA LYS A 460 16.31 2.12 -16.07
C LYS A 460 16.45 0.60 -16.31
N ARG A 461 16.44 -0.20 -15.25
CA ARG A 461 16.59 -1.67 -15.25
C ARG A 461 15.91 -2.26 -14.00
N PRO A 462 14.57 -2.16 -13.88
CA PRO A 462 13.80 -2.67 -12.73
C PRO A 462 13.99 -4.17 -12.49
N TYR A 463 14.24 -5.00 -13.50
CA TYR A 463 14.46 -6.43 -13.34
C TYR A 463 15.94 -6.80 -13.10
N LYS A 464 16.78 -5.82 -12.76
CA LYS A 464 18.21 -6.11 -12.52
C LYS A 464 18.86 -5.27 -11.44
N LEU A 465 18.54 -3.98 -11.33
CA LEU A 465 19.11 -3.13 -10.28
C LEU A 465 18.67 -3.55 -8.86
N PRO A 466 17.43 -4.02 -8.63
CA PRO A 466 16.97 -4.45 -7.30
C PRO A 466 17.66 -5.72 -6.76
N ASP A 467 18.21 -6.56 -7.64
CA ASP A 467 19.02 -7.73 -7.26
C ASP A 467 20.32 -7.36 -6.53
N GLY A 468 20.76 -6.10 -6.61
CA GLY A 468 22.02 -5.66 -5.99
C GLY A 468 21.80 -4.80 -4.75
N PRO A 469 22.88 -4.48 -4.02
CA PRO A 469 22.74 -3.89 -2.70
C PRO A 469 22.21 -2.46 -2.70
N GLN A 470 21.50 -2.10 -1.63
CA GLN A 470 20.99 -0.76 -1.40
C GLN A 470 21.88 0.00 -0.42
N ILE A 471 21.96 1.33 -0.59
CA ILE A 471 22.53 2.21 0.43
C ILE A 471 21.34 2.77 1.20
N ILE A 472 21.12 2.25 2.40
CA ILE A 472 19.92 2.49 3.21
C ILE A 472 20.06 3.70 4.14
N ASP A 473 21.30 4.11 4.43
CA ASP A 473 21.62 5.41 5.03
C ASP A 473 22.88 5.95 4.36
N LEU A 474 22.89 7.25 4.05
CA LEU A 474 24.03 7.94 3.46
C LEU A 474 24.06 9.36 3.99
N ARG A 475 25.16 9.72 4.66
CA ARG A 475 25.38 11.05 5.21
C ARG A 475 26.80 11.54 5.00
N LEU A 476 26.94 12.86 4.87
CA LEU A 476 28.17 13.62 4.88
C LEU A 476 28.29 14.30 6.24
N GLN A 477 28.78 13.55 7.22
CA GLN A 477 28.98 14.08 8.56
C GLN A 477 29.99 15.24 8.51
N GLY A 478 29.55 16.41 8.95
CA GLY A 478 30.29 17.67 8.91
C GLY A 478 29.93 18.61 7.75
N ALA A 479 29.15 18.17 6.74
CA ALA A 479 28.86 19.00 5.56
C ALA A 479 27.60 18.57 4.75
N GLU A 480 26.55 18.10 5.43
CA GLU A 480 25.36 17.49 4.80
C GLU A 480 24.53 18.44 3.92
N ARG A 481 23.89 19.45 4.52
CA ARG A 481 22.96 20.41 3.90
C ARG A 481 23.50 21.84 3.86
N THR A 482 24.75 22.04 4.26
CA THR A 482 25.40 23.35 4.37
C THR A 482 26.75 23.39 3.65
N ALA A 483 27.19 24.59 3.29
CA ALA A 483 28.50 24.79 2.69
C ALA A 483 29.58 24.86 3.79
N VAL A 484 30.76 24.33 3.51
CA VAL A 484 31.87 24.30 4.47
C VAL A 484 33.18 24.74 3.83
N PRO A 485 34.14 25.31 4.58
CA PRO A 485 35.47 25.60 4.07
C PRO A 485 36.23 24.34 3.63
N ALA A 486 37.14 24.50 2.68
CA ALA A 486 38.05 23.43 2.28
C ALA A 486 38.94 23.01 3.47
N GLY A 487 39.04 21.71 3.71
CA GLY A 487 39.78 21.17 4.85
C GLY A 487 38.93 20.91 6.09
N THR A 488 37.66 21.34 6.11
CA THR A 488 36.69 20.91 7.12
C THR A 488 36.63 19.38 7.15
N PRO A 489 36.71 18.74 8.34
CA PRO A 489 36.55 17.29 8.45
C PRO A 489 35.18 16.86 7.93
N VAL A 490 35.17 16.04 6.88
CA VAL A 490 33.95 15.46 6.31
C VAL A 490 34.10 13.96 6.24
N ASN A 491 33.21 13.23 6.90
CA ASN A 491 33.14 11.77 6.79
C ASN A 491 31.92 11.37 5.96
N ILE A 492 32.16 10.49 4.98
CA ILE A 492 31.08 9.80 4.27
C ILE A 492 30.73 8.59 5.13
N ILE A 493 29.55 8.63 5.74
CA ILE A 493 29.00 7.53 6.52
C ILE A 493 27.88 6.90 5.73
N ALA A 494 27.95 5.59 5.53
CA ALA A 494 26.93 4.86 4.78
C ALA A 494 26.64 3.50 5.40
N GLN A 495 25.36 3.11 5.39
CA GLN A 495 24.90 1.76 5.69
C GLN A 495 24.45 1.13 4.38
N ILE A 496 25.02 -0.03 4.05
CA ILE A 496 24.73 -0.80 2.85
C ILE A 496 24.07 -2.10 3.27
N ALA A 497 23.00 -2.48 2.57
CA ALA A 497 22.30 -3.72 2.83
C ALA A 497 21.84 -4.37 1.53
N ASP A 498 22.15 -5.65 1.37
CA ASP A 498 21.59 -6.49 0.32
C ASP A 498 20.40 -7.31 0.80
N ASP A 499 20.15 -7.38 2.10
CA ASP A 499 19.04 -8.06 2.75
C ASP A 499 17.94 -7.10 3.25
N HIS A 500 17.95 -5.83 2.81
CA HIS A 500 16.89 -4.88 3.16
C HIS A 500 15.63 -5.16 2.33
N PHE A 501 14.67 -5.83 2.96
CA PHE A 501 13.39 -6.28 2.40
C PHE A 501 12.24 -5.96 3.34
N GLY A 502 11.08 -5.62 2.78
CA GLY A 502 9.82 -5.56 3.52
C GLY A 502 9.22 -6.96 3.73
N PRO A 503 8.33 -7.11 4.72
CA PRO A 503 7.74 -8.39 5.11
C PRO A 503 7.05 -9.12 3.95
N ALA A 504 7.15 -10.45 3.95
CA ALA A 504 6.48 -11.33 2.99
C ALA A 504 5.25 -11.98 3.61
N LEU A 505 4.16 -12.15 2.85
CA LEU A 505 2.97 -12.87 3.30
C LEU A 505 3.31 -14.33 3.66
N SER A 506 4.14 -14.99 2.85
CA SER A 506 4.60 -16.37 3.07
C SER A 506 5.68 -16.50 4.15
N GLY A 507 6.23 -15.39 4.64
CA GLY A 507 7.43 -15.35 5.48
C GLY A 507 8.74 -15.65 4.73
N GLN A 508 8.69 -16.04 3.45
CA GLN A 508 9.88 -16.32 2.66
C GLN A 508 10.41 -15.04 1.99
N MET A 509 11.59 -14.60 2.43
CA MET A 509 12.27 -13.43 1.85
C MET A 509 13.06 -13.77 0.58
N PRO A 510 13.31 -12.79 -0.30
CA PRO A 510 14.24 -12.94 -1.41
C PRO A 510 15.66 -13.28 -0.94
N ARG A 511 16.47 -13.85 -1.84
CA ARG A 511 17.88 -14.13 -1.55
C ARG A 511 18.68 -12.83 -1.46
N SER A 512 19.63 -12.80 -0.55
CA SER A 512 20.67 -11.77 -0.45
C SER A 512 22.06 -12.39 -0.56
N GLN A 513 23.05 -11.54 -0.80
CA GLN A 513 24.47 -11.85 -0.94
C GLN A 513 25.28 -10.95 -0.02
N ALA A 514 26.50 -11.38 0.31
CA ALA A 514 27.44 -10.47 0.94
C ALA A 514 27.78 -9.31 -0.02
N ILE A 515 28.03 -8.13 0.55
CA ILE A 515 28.59 -7.01 -0.20
C ILE A 515 30.01 -7.39 -0.60
N LYS A 516 30.45 -6.94 -1.78
CA LYS A 516 31.80 -7.18 -2.27
C LYS A 516 32.64 -5.93 -2.41
N LYS A 517 32.03 -4.83 -2.85
CA LYS A 517 32.74 -3.56 -3.01
C LYS A 517 31.79 -2.37 -3.07
N VAL A 518 32.27 -1.24 -2.57
CA VAL A 518 31.59 0.06 -2.64
C VAL A 518 32.45 1.05 -3.43
N LEU A 519 31.85 1.67 -4.45
CA LEU A 519 32.51 2.64 -5.33
C LEU A 519 31.96 4.05 -5.07
N LEU A 520 32.84 4.96 -4.67
CA LEU A 520 32.60 6.40 -4.62
C LEU A 520 33.08 7.05 -5.92
N THR A 521 32.22 7.86 -6.54
CA THR A 521 32.56 8.75 -7.65
C THR A 521 32.38 10.19 -7.22
N ILE A 522 33.43 11.00 -7.36
CA ILE A 522 33.47 12.41 -6.99
C ILE A 522 33.60 13.24 -8.27
N ARG A 523 32.68 14.20 -8.46
CA ARG A 523 32.70 15.09 -9.62
C ARG A 523 32.38 16.52 -9.22
N LYS A 524 33.22 17.48 -9.60
CA LYS A 524 32.88 18.90 -9.48
C LYS A 524 31.86 19.28 -10.54
N GLU A 525 30.83 20.03 -10.16
CA GLU A 525 29.83 20.50 -11.12
C GLU A 525 30.47 21.38 -12.20
N GLY A 526 29.98 21.26 -13.45
CA GLY A 526 30.59 21.91 -14.62
C GLY A 526 31.84 21.22 -15.19
N HIS A 527 32.38 20.20 -14.52
CA HIS A 527 33.56 19.46 -15.01
C HIS A 527 33.22 18.04 -15.48
N HIS A 528 33.91 17.59 -16.53
CA HIS A 528 33.74 16.25 -17.11
C HIS A 528 34.54 15.15 -16.39
N ARG A 529 35.66 15.50 -15.76
CA ARG A 529 36.52 14.52 -15.06
C ARG A 529 35.90 14.16 -13.71
N ALA A 530 35.88 12.87 -13.40
CA ALA A 530 35.46 12.35 -12.11
C ALA A 530 36.59 11.54 -11.49
N ARG A 531 36.78 11.65 -10.17
CA ARG A 531 37.67 10.79 -9.39
C ARG A 531 36.85 9.61 -8.88
N ARG A 532 37.42 8.41 -8.96
CA ARG A 532 36.82 7.17 -8.44
C ARG A 532 37.66 6.64 -7.29
N VAL A 533 37.00 6.20 -6.22
CA VAL A 533 37.62 5.66 -5.02
C VAL A 533 36.87 4.38 -4.65
N LEU A 534 37.58 3.27 -4.50
CA LEU A 534 37.03 2.09 -3.84
C LEU A 534 37.12 2.33 -2.34
N LEU A 535 35.98 2.23 -1.67
CA LEU A 535 35.91 2.39 -0.22
C LEU A 535 36.20 1.05 0.45
N SER A 536 36.62 1.11 1.71
CA SER A 536 36.79 -0.07 2.58
C SER A 536 35.62 -0.16 3.55
N ALA A 537 35.23 -1.37 3.93
CA ALA A 537 34.30 -1.60 5.02
C ALA A 537 34.85 -1.04 6.34
N GLU A 538 33.95 -0.61 7.23
CA GLU A 538 34.31 -0.04 8.53
C GLU A 538 34.97 -1.06 9.47
N ASP A 539 34.55 -2.33 9.39
CA ASP A 539 35.15 -3.45 10.13
C ASP A 539 36.37 -4.08 9.43
N GLY A 540 36.70 -3.60 8.23
CA GLY A 540 37.88 -3.98 7.46
C GLY A 540 37.65 -4.99 6.33
N ALA A 541 36.48 -5.62 6.22
CA ALA A 541 36.17 -6.58 5.15
C ALA A 541 34.74 -6.43 4.63
N PHE A 542 34.54 -6.62 3.32
CA PHE A 542 33.18 -6.80 2.79
C PHE A 542 32.88 -8.30 2.72
N ASP A 543 32.19 -8.82 3.73
CA ASP A 543 31.89 -10.24 3.91
C ASP A 543 30.48 -10.54 4.46
N SER A 544 29.67 -9.50 4.69
CA SER A 544 28.31 -9.59 5.18
C SER A 544 27.30 -9.01 4.19
N ALA A 545 26.02 -9.42 4.29
CA ALA A 545 24.94 -8.81 3.53
C ALA A 545 24.65 -7.36 3.98
N ARG A 546 25.13 -6.97 5.16
CA ARG A 546 25.07 -5.60 5.69
C ARG A 546 26.46 -5.13 6.05
N GLU A 547 26.79 -3.94 5.56
CA GLU A 547 28.12 -3.36 5.68
C GLU A 547 28.04 -1.87 5.98
N ALA A 548 28.99 -1.38 6.76
CA ALA A 548 29.11 0.03 7.08
C ALA A 548 30.35 0.64 6.42
N ILE A 549 30.26 1.93 6.12
CA ILE A 549 31.36 2.75 5.62
C ILE A 549 31.50 3.95 6.54
N ASN A 550 32.74 4.23 6.92
CA ASN A 550 33.13 5.47 7.56
C ASN A 550 34.42 5.98 6.90
N TYR A 551 34.25 6.81 5.85
CA TYR A 551 35.36 7.25 5.01
C TYR A 551 35.64 8.74 5.19
N SER A 552 36.85 9.07 5.66
CA SER A 552 37.28 10.46 5.79
C SER A 552 37.69 11.07 4.43
N LEU A 553 37.03 12.16 4.05
CA LEU A 553 37.20 12.82 2.77
C LEU A 553 38.18 14.00 2.89
N ASP A 554 39.37 13.87 2.31
CA ASP A 554 40.33 14.98 2.25
C ASP A 554 39.91 16.06 1.24
N THR A 555 39.38 17.17 1.77
CA THR A 555 38.92 18.33 1.01
C THR A 555 39.92 19.49 0.98
N ARG A 556 41.11 19.39 1.60
CA ARG A 556 42.04 20.52 1.80
C ARG A 556 42.50 21.21 0.51
N ARG A 557 42.54 20.47 -0.60
CA ARG A 557 42.93 20.97 -1.93
C ARG A 557 41.75 21.25 -2.86
N TRP A 558 40.53 21.16 -2.35
CA TRP A 558 39.33 21.41 -3.14
C TRP A 558 39.12 22.91 -3.30
N ARG A 559 38.58 23.32 -4.44
CA ARG A 559 38.31 24.72 -4.73
C ARG A 559 36.83 25.00 -4.49
N ASN A 560 36.49 26.22 -4.11
CA ASN A 560 35.10 26.65 -3.95
C ASN A 560 34.19 26.15 -5.09
N GLY A 561 32.99 25.73 -4.72
CA GLY A 561 31.97 25.21 -5.62
C GLY A 561 31.37 23.89 -5.15
N ARG A 562 30.40 23.41 -5.92
CA ARG A 562 29.61 22.22 -5.60
C ARG A 562 30.19 20.96 -6.24
N TYR A 563 30.21 19.89 -5.45
CA TYR A 563 30.65 18.56 -5.83
C TYR A 563 29.49 17.58 -5.70
N ILE A 564 29.45 16.60 -6.60
CA ILE A 564 28.49 15.50 -6.61
C ILE A 564 29.25 14.25 -6.22
N LEU A 565 28.87 13.68 -5.08
CA LEU A 565 29.37 12.42 -4.57
C LEU A 565 28.34 11.35 -4.94
N THR A 566 28.74 10.30 -5.63
CA THR A 566 27.85 9.20 -6.04
C THR A 566 28.42 7.87 -5.55
N LEU A 567 27.64 7.17 -4.73
CA LEU A 567 27.98 5.85 -4.20
C LEU A 567 27.15 4.77 -4.86
N ARG A 568 27.77 3.60 -5.03
CA ARG A 568 27.14 2.37 -5.52
C ARG A 568 27.83 1.16 -4.88
N ALA A 569 27.05 0.15 -4.54
CA ALA A 569 27.56 -1.12 -4.01
C ALA A 569 27.37 -2.24 -5.02
N GLN A 570 28.27 -3.23 -4.97
CA GLN A 570 28.18 -4.49 -5.69
C GLN A 570 28.24 -5.63 -4.68
N ASP A 571 27.44 -6.66 -4.90
CA ASP A 571 27.45 -7.89 -4.12
C ASP A 571 28.50 -8.91 -4.64
N GLU A 572 28.57 -10.06 -3.99
CA GLU A 572 29.45 -11.18 -4.40
C GLU A 572 29.07 -11.83 -5.72
N SER A 573 27.80 -11.73 -6.15
CA SER A 573 27.36 -12.21 -7.47
C SER A 573 27.84 -11.31 -8.63
N GLY A 574 28.41 -10.15 -8.30
CA GLY A 574 28.84 -9.16 -9.28
C GLY A 574 27.70 -8.23 -9.72
N GLN A 575 26.56 -8.28 -9.04
CA GLN A 575 25.41 -7.44 -9.29
C GLN A 575 25.56 -6.08 -8.62
N TRP A 576 25.40 -5.01 -9.42
CA TRP A 576 25.42 -3.65 -8.91
C TRP A 576 24.02 -3.21 -8.53
N GLY A 577 23.92 -2.59 -7.35
CA GLY A 577 22.73 -1.86 -6.96
C GLY A 577 22.56 -0.53 -7.70
N THR A 578 21.51 0.19 -7.31
CA THR A 578 21.30 1.56 -7.79
C THR A 578 22.36 2.53 -7.24
N ARG A 579 22.33 3.77 -7.72
CA ARG A 579 23.24 4.83 -7.26
C ARG A 579 22.52 5.76 -6.30
N TYR A 580 23.28 6.26 -5.33
CA TYR A 580 22.85 7.25 -4.35
C TYR A 580 23.80 8.43 -4.42
N ALA A 581 23.28 9.64 -4.35
CA ALA A 581 24.07 10.85 -4.53
C ALA A 581 23.87 11.87 -3.41
N LYS A 582 24.93 12.59 -3.08
CA LYS A 582 24.94 13.76 -2.20
C LYS A 582 25.65 14.93 -2.86
N PHE A 583 25.21 16.14 -2.53
CA PHE A 583 25.96 17.35 -2.83
C PHE A 583 26.91 17.66 -1.67
N LEU A 584 28.12 18.10 -1.99
CA LEU A 584 29.05 18.69 -1.04
C LEU A 584 29.45 20.06 -1.59
N THR A 585 29.21 21.12 -0.83
CA THR A 585 29.55 22.49 -1.25
C THR A 585 30.75 22.98 -0.47
N ILE A 586 31.83 23.30 -1.18
CA ILE A 586 33.00 23.93 -0.60
C ILE A 586 32.87 25.44 -0.76
N ASP A 587 32.90 26.17 0.35
CA ASP A 587 32.95 27.63 0.40
C ASP A 587 33.82 28.10 1.56
N ASN A 588 35.00 28.63 1.26
CA ASN A 588 35.94 29.13 2.27
C ASN A 588 35.46 30.38 3.02
N ALA A 589 34.32 30.96 2.66
CA ALA A 589 33.68 32.03 3.43
C ALA A 589 32.66 31.52 4.47
N ALA A 590 32.36 30.22 4.48
CA ALA A 590 31.39 29.65 5.41
C ALA A 590 31.94 29.56 6.85
N PRO A 591 31.08 29.64 7.89
CA PRO A 591 31.49 29.46 9.28
C PRO A 591 32.07 28.07 9.56
N GLU A 592 33.03 27.97 10.49
CA GLU A 592 33.73 26.71 10.82
C GLU A 592 33.20 25.98 12.06
N ASN A 593 32.42 26.65 12.92
CA ASN A 593 31.99 26.09 14.20
C ASN A 593 30.58 25.51 14.08
N ASN A 594 30.46 24.20 14.26
CA ASN A 594 29.21 23.48 14.40
C ASN A 594 29.33 22.44 15.53
N ARG A 595 28.31 22.33 16.37
CA ARG A 595 28.23 21.30 17.43
C ARG A 595 27.19 20.26 17.05
N ALA A 596 27.37 19.05 17.59
CA ALA A 596 26.33 18.04 17.43
C ALA A 596 25.08 18.45 18.21
N PRO A 597 23.88 18.14 17.71
CA PRO A 597 22.65 18.40 18.44
C PRO A 597 22.57 17.52 19.69
N VAL A 598 21.68 17.88 20.60
CA VAL A 598 21.33 17.06 21.77
C VAL A 598 19.88 16.64 21.65
N ALA A 599 19.65 15.33 21.51
CA ALA A 599 18.33 14.73 21.37
C ALA A 599 17.60 14.77 22.71
N ASP A 600 16.44 15.42 22.74
CA ASP A 600 15.55 15.39 23.88
C ASP A 600 14.08 15.45 23.45
N PHE A 601 13.21 14.84 24.24
CA PHE A 601 11.77 14.86 23.99
C PHE A 601 10.96 14.72 25.26
N SER A 602 9.69 15.12 25.14
CA SER A 602 8.63 14.82 26.07
C SER A 602 7.61 13.86 25.46
N SER A 603 6.85 13.18 26.31
CA SER A 603 5.80 12.24 25.93
C SER A 603 4.53 12.50 26.74
N ASP A 604 3.38 12.51 26.09
CA ASP A 604 2.05 12.46 26.73
C ASP A 604 1.31 11.24 26.18
N CYS A 605 1.14 10.21 27.01
CA CYS A 605 0.47 8.98 26.65
C CYS A 605 -0.90 8.91 27.32
N ARG A 606 -1.93 8.70 26.52
CA ARG A 606 -3.32 8.52 26.98
C ARG A 606 -3.92 7.33 26.27
N TYR A 607 -4.29 6.31 27.04
CA TYR A 607 -4.85 5.06 26.51
C TYR A 607 -3.89 4.41 25.49
N ALA A 608 -4.38 4.11 24.28
CA ALA A 608 -3.65 3.51 23.17
C ALA A 608 -2.96 4.53 22.24
N ILE A 609 -2.88 5.81 22.63
CA ILE A 609 -2.27 6.88 21.83
C ILE A 609 -1.20 7.59 22.65
N CYS A 610 -0.01 7.75 22.07
CA CYS A 610 1.06 8.56 22.65
C CYS A 610 1.44 9.71 21.71
N GLY A 611 1.40 10.93 22.21
CA GLY A 611 2.02 12.09 21.60
C GLY A 611 3.47 12.22 22.04
N PHE A 612 4.38 12.39 21.09
CA PHE A 612 5.80 12.63 21.34
C PHE A 612 6.21 13.97 20.72
N ASP A 613 6.95 14.76 21.50
CA ASP A 613 7.37 16.10 21.12
C ASP A 613 8.87 16.27 21.31
N GLY A 614 9.59 16.43 20.20
CA GLY A 614 11.04 16.64 20.15
C GLY A 614 11.49 18.10 20.28
N THR A 615 10.58 19.05 20.52
CA THR A 615 10.90 20.49 20.65
C THR A 615 11.92 20.82 21.75
N THR A 616 12.10 19.94 22.73
CA THR A 616 13.13 20.08 23.78
C THR A 616 14.54 19.78 23.31
N SER A 617 14.71 19.18 22.12
CA SER A 617 16.03 18.97 21.51
C SER A 617 16.73 20.31 21.26
N GLN A 618 18.04 20.36 21.49
CA GLN A 618 18.83 21.58 21.43
C GLN A 618 19.92 21.49 20.38
N ASP A 619 20.23 22.64 19.76
CA ASP A 619 21.31 22.78 18.80
C ASP A 619 21.84 24.22 18.79
N ASP A 620 22.96 24.49 18.12
CA ASP A 620 23.60 25.80 18.02
C ASP A 620 22.97 26.76 16.99
N GLN A 621 21.63 26.69 16.86
CA GLN A 621 20.73 27.39 15.92
C GLN A 621 20.59 26.76 14.53
N ASP A 622 21.03 25.52 14.39
CA ASP A 622 20.81 24.74 13.19
C ASP A 622 19.36 24.22 13.07
N GLY A 623 18.91 24.02 11.83
CA GLY A 623 17.59 23.45 11.57
C GLY A 623 17.63 21.93 11.71
N LEU A 624 16.96 21.40 12.73
CA LEU A 624 16.90 19.97 13.02
C LEU A 624 15.90 19.22 12.14
N SER A 625 16.26 17.99 11.77
CA SER A 625 15.34 16.96 11.29
C SER A 625 15.16 15.88 12.34
N TYR A 626 13.94 15.33 12.42
CA TYR A 626 13.51 14.42 13.47
C TYR A 626 13.06 13.09 12.86
N ARG A 627 13.56 12.00 13.43
CA ARG A 627 13.15 10.63 13.08
C ARG A 627 12.88 9.85 14.36
N TRP A 628 11.71 9.26 14.43
CA TRP A 628 11.27 8.45 15.56
C TRP A 628 11.18 6.99 15.12
N VAL A 629 11.74 6.09 15.92
CA VAL A 629 11.53 4.65 15.78
C VAL A 629 10.74 4.19 16.99
N PHE A 630 9.61 3.56 16.74
CA PHE A 630 8.80 2.95 17.78
C PHE A 630 8.69 1.45 17.51
N GLU A 631 9.29 0.66 18.40
CA GLU A 631 9.46 -0.77 18.21
C GLU A 631 9.07 -1.59 19.45
N GLY A 632 8.57 -2.80 19.20
CA GLY A 632 8.19 -3.79 20.21
C GLY A 632 8.15 -5.18 19.57
N ALA A 633 7.83 -6.22 20.34
CA ALA A 633 7.96 -7.61 19.89
C ALA A 633 7.28 -7.96 18.55
N ARG A 634 6.21 -7.24 18.17
CA ARG A 634 5.49 -7.40 16.89
C ARG A 634 5.08 -6.07 16.26
N PHE A 635 5.80 -5.01 16.60
CA PHE A 635 5.48 -3.66 16.14
C PHE A 635 6.78 -2.97 15.76
N TYR A 636 6.84 -2.39 14.58
CA TYR A 636 7.93 -1.54 14.15
C TYR A 636 7.37 -0.46 13.25
N ARG A 637 7.50 0.80 13.65
CA ARG A 637 7.10 1.94 12.83
C ARG A 637 8.12 3.05 12.93
N VAL A 638 8.24 3.78 11.82
CA VAL A 638 9.11 4.93 11.70
C VAL A 638 8.24 6.14 11.43
N PHE A 639 8.41 7.19 12.23
CA PHE A 639 7.70 8.45 12.10
C PHE A 639 8.70 9.59 11.90
N HIS A 640 8.23 10.65 11.26
CA HIS A 640 9.02 11.83 10.95
C HIS A 640 8.29 13.10 11.34
N GLY A 641 9.06 14.13 11.65
CA GLY A 641 8.53 15.43 12.10
C GLY A 641 8.84 15.70 13.57
N GLN A 642 8.78 16.97 13.92
CA GLN A 642 9.14 17.45 15.27
C GLN A 642 8.20 16.91 16.35
N GLN A 643 6.92 16.74 16.01
CA GLN A 643 5.91 16.14 16.85
C GLN A 643 5.26 14.98 16.09
N VAL A 644 5.02 13.88 16.77
CA VAL A 644 4.36 12.70 16.20
C VAL A 644 3.33 12.16 17.17
N GLU A 645 2.23 11.64 16.63
CA GLU A 645 1.22 10.91 17.38
C GLU A 645 1.27 9.45 16.92
N ILE A 646 1.37 8.54 17.88
CA ILE A 646 1.49 7.11 17.62
C ILE A 646 0.34 6.39 18.29
N GLU A 647 -0.47 5.74 17.47
CA GLU A 647 -1.50 4.80 17.93
C GLU A 647 -0.93 3.38 17.98
N PHE A 648 -1.16 2.68 19.09
CA PHE A 648 -0.66 1.32 19.31
C PHE A 648 -1.77 0.43 19.88
N GLY A 649 -2.16 -0.57 19.11
CA GLY A 649 -3.33 -1.41 19.45
C GLY A 649 -3.08 -2.53 20.46
N ARG A 650 -1.89 -2.64 21.09
CA ARG A 650 -1.57 -3.76 21.99
C ARG A 650 -0.84 -3.27 23.24
N ALA A 651 -1.16 -3.90 24.37
CA ALA A 651 -0.34 -3.76 25.57
C ALA A 651 1.05 -4.36 25.32
N GLY A 652 2.08 -3.76 25.88
CA GLY A 652 3.42 -4.31 25.82
C GLY A 652 4.52 -3.32 26.19
N ASP A 653 5.74 -3.85 26.20
CA ASP A 653 6.94 -3.04 26.31
C ASP A 653 7.41 -2.62 24.93
N TYR A 654 7.60 -1.32 24.78
CA TYR A 654 8.04 -0.67 23.56
C TYR A 654 9.33 0.11 23.82
N GLN A 655 10.20 0.16 22.82
CA GLN A 655 11.31 1.11 22.77
C GLN A 655 10.93 2.25 21.83
N LEU A 656 11.03 3.48 22.34
CA LEU A 656 10.96 4.68 21.52
C LEU A 656 12.36 5.30 21.41
N THR A 657 12.81 5.50 20.18
CA THR A 657 14.07 6.16 19.87
C THR A 657 13.82 7.42 19.06
N LEU A 658 14.17 8.59 19.61
CA LEU A 658 14.31 9.83 18.85
C LEU A 658 15.74 9.93 18.30
N GLN A 659 15.87 10.21 17.01
CA GLN A 659 17.09 10.66 16.37
C GLN A 659 16.88 12.09 15.83
N VAL A 660 17.78 12.99 16.22
CA VAL A 660 17.84 14.35 15.65
C VAL A 660 19.11 14.50 14.81
N GLU A 661 19.00 15.21 13.69
CA GLU A 661 20.11 15.51 12.79
C GLU A 661 20.12 17.00 12.42
N ASP A 662 21.28 17.63 12.55
CA ASP A 662 21.53 19.02 12.18
C ASP A 662 21.73 19.20 10.66
N ARG A 663 22.06 20.42 10.21
CA ARG A 663 22.31 20.68 8.77
C ARG A 663 23.71 20.26 8.33
N HIS A 664 24.59 19.88 9.25
CA HIS A 664 25.92 19.38 8.98
C HIS A 664 25.96 17.84 8.95
N GLY A 665 24.87 17.15 9.27
CA GLY A 665 24.78 15.69 9.31
C GLY A 665 25.32 15.07 10.60
N LEU A 666 25.52 15.87 11.66
CA LEU A 666 25.75 15.37 13.01
C LEU A 666 24.41 14.91 13.60
N ARG A 667 24.46 13.84 14.38
CA ARG A 667 23.27 13.21 14.96
C ARG A 667 23.47 12.98 16.45
N ASP A 668 22.36 13.03 17.16
CA ASP A 668 22.24 12.47 18.50
C ASP A 668 20.95 11.67 18.62
N THR A 669 20.92 10.74 19.58
CA THR A 669 19.78 9.83 19.78
C THR A 669 19.43 9.71 21.25
N LYS A 670 18.13 9.76 21.56
CA LYS A 670 17.60 9.48 22.89
C LYS A 670 16.62 8.31 22.79
N SER A 671 16.80 7.30 23.64
CA SER A 671 15.91 6.14 23.72
C SER A 671 15.24 6.05 25.09
N VAL A 672 13.97 5.65 25.11
CA VAL A 672 13.23 5.35 26.35
C VAL A 672 12.41 4.07 26.16
N SER A 673 12.34 3.27 27.23
CA SER A 673 11.45 2.12 27.31
C SER A 673 10.10 2.58 27.87
N LEU A 674 9.02 2.26 27.16
CA LEU A 674 7.66 2.56 27.54
C LEU A 674 6.92 1.24 27.76
N THR A 675 6.44 1.00 28.97
CA THR A 675 5.43 -0.04 29.21
C THR A 675 4.08 0.60 28.98
N LEU A 676 3.46 0.26 27.86
CA LEU A 676 2.19 0.83 27.47
C LEU A 676 1.10 -0.20 27.63
N ASP A 677 0.00 0.24 28.21
CA ASP A 677 -1.13 -0.62 28.53
C ASP A 677 -1.97 -1.00 27.31
N GLY A 678 -1.80 -0.29 26.20
CA GLY A 678 -2.47 -0.50 24.94
C GLY A 678 -3.99 -0.49 25.07
N VAL A 679 -4.62 -1.14 24.10
CA VAL A 679 -6.02 -1.54 24.23
C VAL A 679 -6.05 -2.81 25.08
N ARG A 680 -6.74 -2.78 26.22
CA ARG A 680 -6.91 -3.95 27.11
C ARG A 680 -8.30 -4.56 26.87
N PRO A 681 -8.42 -5.64 26.09
CA PRO A 681 -9.71 -6.27 25.86
C PRO A 681 -10.28 -6.84 27.18
N PRO A 682 -11.61 -7.00 27.27
CA PRO A 682 -12.23 -7.58 28.45
C PRO A 682 -11.80 -9.04 28.64
N VAL A 683 -11.77 -9.50 29.88
CA VAL A 683 -11.43 -10.88 30.24
C VAL A 683 -12.71 -11.68 30.42
N ALA A 684 -12.96 -12.64 29.53
CA ALA A 684 -14.06 -13.57 29.65
C ALA A 684 -13.73 -14.65 30.70
N GLN A 685 -14.64 -14.85 31.65
CA GLN A 685 -14.60 -15.95 32.60
C GLN A 685 -15.93 -16.69 32.59
N LEU A 686 -15.86 -18.01 32.74
CA LEU A 686 -17.01 -18.88 32.66
C LEU A 686 -16.94 -19.95 33.74
N SER A 687 -18.01 -20.08 34.50
CA SER A 687 -18.30 -21.22 35.35
C SER A 687 -19.64 -21.84 34.94
N TYR A 688 -19.84 -23.12 35.25
CA TYR A 688 -21.07 -23.81 34.90
C TYR A 688 -21.42 -24.88 35.92
N GLN A 689 -22.71 -25.21 35.99
CA GLN A 689 -23.25 -26.33 36.74
C GLN A 689 -24.35 -27.00 35.91
N CYS A 690 -24.27 -28.32 35.76
CA CYS A 690 -25.27 -29.09 35.03
C CYS A 690 -26.13 -29.93 35.98
N ASN A 691 -27.42 -30.03 35.66
CA ASN A 691 -28.38 -30.95 36.23
C ASN A 691 -29.07 -31.69 35.08
N GLY A 692 -28.71 -32.95 34.89
CA GLY A 692 -29.01 -33.72 33.69
C GLY A 692 -28.56 -32.98 32.42
N LEU A 693 -29.49 -32.85 31.48
CA LEU A 693 -29.24 -32.17 30.20
C LEU A 693 -29.29 -30.64 30.31
N SER A 694 -29.66 -30.05 31.44
CA SER A 694 -29.78 -28.60 31.61
C SER A 694 -28.59 -28.04 32.39
N CYS A 695 -27.87 -27.10 31.81
CA CYS A 695 -26.72 -26.46 32.44
C CYS A 695 -26.97 -24.98 32.65
N GLU A 696 -26.65 -24.50 33.86
CA GLU A 696 -26.55 -23.09 34.20
C GLU A 696 -25.11 -22.63 34.01
N PHE A 697 -24.95 -21.50 33.34
CA PHE A 697 -23.67 -20.86 33.02
C PHE A 697 -23.62 -19.50 33.69
N ASP A 698 -22.49 -19.18 34.33
CA ASP A 698 -22.26 -17.93 35.03
C ASP A 698 -20.94 -17.30 34.57
N SER A 699 -21.08 -16.13 33.94
CA SER A 699 -20.01 -15.26 33.46
C SER A 699 -19.87 -13.98 34.27
N SER A 700 -20.51 -13.87 35.44
CA SER A 700 -20.46 -12.67 36.30
C SER A 700 -19.04 -12.35 36.80
N ALA A 701 -18.11 -13.31 36.73
CA ALA A 701 -16.70 -13.08 37.05
C ALA A 701 -15.89 -12.48 35.87
N SER A 702 -16.48 -12.35 34.69
CA SER A 702 -15.87 -11.62 33.56
C SER A 702 -15.74 -10.15 33.93
N TYR A 703 -14.63 -9.52 33.55
CA TYR A 703 -14.36 -8.12 33.86
C TYR A 703 -13.58 -7.44 32.75
N ASP A 704 -13.67 -6.12 32.69
CA ASP A 704 -12.85 -5.28 31.84
C ASP A 704 -11.84 -4.51 32.72
N PRO A 705 -10.52 -4.58 32.44
CA PRO A 705 -9.51 -3.85 33.18
C PRO A 705 -9.60 -2.30 33.13
N ASN A 706 -10.19 -1.71 32.09
CA ASN A 706 -10.22 -0.27 31.84
C ASN A 706 -11.59 0.26 31.40
N GLY A 707 -12.61 -0.59 31.38
CA GLY A 707 -13.97 -0.23 31.01
C GLY A 707 -15.01 -1.10 31.69
N GLU A 708 -16.11 -1.34 30.99
CA GLU A 708 -17.23 -2.16 31.45
C GLU A 708 -17.69 -3.09 30.33
N ILE A 709 -18.06 -4.32 30.68
CA ILE A 709 -18.65 -5.27 29.73
C ILE A 709 -20.09 -4.85 29.41
N VAL A 710 -20.33 -4.45 28.15
CA VAL A 710 -21.64 -3.98 27.67
C VAL A 710 -22.48 -5.07 27.00
N SER A 711 -21.86 -6.14 26.49
CA SER A 711 -22.60 -7.24 25.87
C SER A 711 -21.90 -8.60 25.99
N ARG A 712 -22.69 -9.68 25.89
CA ARG A 712 -22.23 -11.06 25.97
C ARG A 712 -22.89 -11.88 24.87
N TYR A 713 -22.10 -12.73 24.23
CA TYR A 713 -22.53 -13.63 23.17
C TYR A 713 -22.10 -15.05 23.51
N TRP A 714 -23.05 -15.98 23.42
CA TRP A 714 -22.88 -17.36 23.81
C TRP A 714 -23.04 -18.28 22.59
N GLN A 715 -22.19 -19.29 22.48
CA GLN A 715 -22.35 -20.41 21.56
C GLN A 715 -22.23 -21.69 22.39
N PHE A 716 -23.24 -22.56 22.34
CA PHE A 716 -23.29 -23.76 23.19
C PHE A 716 -22.78 -25.03 22.50
N GLY A 717 -22.20 -24.92 21.30
CA GLY A 717 -21.67 -26.05 20.53
C GLY A 717 -22.76 -26.96 19.93
N GLY A 718 -22.34 -28.06 19.29
CA GLY A 718 -23.23 -28.96 18.53
C GLY A 718 -23.25 -28.64 17.03
N ASP A 719 -24.38 -28.90 16.37
CA ASP A 719 -24.59 -28.62 14.93
C ASP A 719 -24.97 -27.16 14.63
N ASP A 720 -25.18 -26.32 15.66
CA ASP A 720 -25.55 -24.91 15.52
C ASP A 720 -24.34 -23.98 15.73
N PRO A 721 -23.85 -23.31 14.67
CA PRO A 721 -22.71 -22.42 14.79
C PRO A 721 -23.09 -21.02 15.32
N ALA A 722 -24.36 -20.72 15.57
CA ALA A 722 -24.81 -19.36 15.88
C ALA A 722 -24.38 -18.87 17.26
N TYR A 723 -23.92 -17.62 17.30
CA TYR A 723 -23.73 -16.86 18.54
C TYR A 723 -25.05 -16.16 18.92
N ILE A 724 -25.51 -16.39 20.15
CA ILE A 724 -26.74 -15.75 20.68
C ILE A 724 -26.41 -14.71 21.75
N PRO A 725 -27.01 -13.50 21.70
CA PRO A 725 -26.90 -12.53 22.79
C PRO A 725 -27.48 -13.13 24.08
N GLY A 726 -26.83 -12.88 25.22
CA GLY A 726 -27.31 -13.37 26.51
C GLY A 726 -26.89 -12.50 27.68
N GLU A 727 -27.40 -12.84 28.86
CA GLU A 727 -27.04 -12.17 30.12
C GLU A 727 -25.78 -12.76 30.73
N ALA A 728 -25.37 -12.24 31.89
CA ALA A 728 -24.24 -12.78 32.64
C ALA A 728 -24.49 -14.22 33.11
N LYS A 729 -25.75 -14.56 33.38
CA LYS A 729 -26.20 -15.90 33.73
C LYS A 729 -27.15 -16.42 32.66
N MET A 730 -26.95 -17.64 32.21
CA MET A 730 -27.74 -18.27 31.15
C MET A 730 -28.01 -19.72 31.50
N THR A 731 -29.17 -20.25 31.10
CA THR A 731 -29.48 -21.67 31.17
C THR A 731 -29.62 -22.22 29.76
N HIS A 732 -29.01 -23.38 29.48
CA HIS A 732 -29.13 -24.07 28.21
C HIS A 732 -29.39 -25.55 28.43
N THR A 733 -30.30 -26.13 27.64
CA THR A 733 -30.64 -27.55 27.71
C THR A 733 -30.18 -28.25 26.44
N PHE A 734 -29.31 -29.23 26.59
CA PHE A 734 -28.73 -29.99 25.50
C PHE A 734 -29.68 -31.10 25.04
N PRO A 735 -29.69 -31.45 23.74
CA PRO A 735 -30.62 -32.44 23.20
C PRO A 735 -30.28 -33.88 23.61
N SER A 736 -29.01 -34.16 23.96
CA SER A 736 -28.51 -35.49 24.28
C SER A 736 -27.28 -35.41 25.19
N PRO A 737 -26.93 -36.49 25.92
CA PRO A 737 -25.65 -36.60 26.58
C PRO A 737 -24.48 -36.50 25.59
N GLY A 738 -23.40 -35.85 25.98
CA GLY A 738 -22.25 -35.64 25.11
C GLY A 738 -21.23 -34.64 25.66
N GLU A 739 -20.18 -34.41 24.88
CA GLU A 739 -19.25 -33.31 25.12
C GLU A 739 -19.61 -32.13 24.23
N TYR A 740 -19.72 -30.95 24.82
CA TYR A 740 -20.08 -29.70 24.14
C TYR A 740 -19.04 -28.64 24.44
N THR A 741 -18.63 -27.90 23.41
CA THR A 741 -17.71 -26.76 23.57
C THR A 741 -18.52 -25.47 23.64
N ILE A 742 -18.43 -24.80 24.77
CA ILE A 742 -19.13 -23.55 25.05
C ILE A 742 -18.17 -22.40 24.79
N ILE A 743 -18.55 -21.49 23.90
CA ILE A 743 -17.80 -20.26 23.63
C ILE A 743 -18.58 -19.09 24.19
N LEU A 744 -17.93 -18.33 25.08
CA LEU A 744 -18.42 -17.04 25.56
C LEU A 744 -17.54 -15.94 24.99
N VAL A 745 -18.18 -14.95 24.39
CA VAL A 745 -17.55 -13.70 23.98
C VAL A 745 -18.15 -12.56 24.78
N VAL A 746 -17.31 -11.81 25.50
CA VAL A 746 -17.69 -10.59 26.20
C VAL A 746 -17.15 -9.38 25.43
N VAL A 747 -17.94 -8.32 25.35
CA VAL A 747 -17.60 -7.11 24.60
C VAL A 747 -17.73 -5.90 25.51
N ASP A 748 -16.74 -5.01 25.48
CA ASP A 748 -16.70 -3.81 26.31
C ASP A 748 -17.30 -2.56 25.65
N ASN A 749 -17.30 -1.46 26.38
CA ASN A 749 -17.76 -0.15 25.93
C ASN A 749 -16.82 0.54 24.93
N GLU A 750 -15.69 -0.06 24.59
CA GLU A 750 -14.75 0.34 23.53
C GLU A 750 -14.78 -0.63 22.33
N TYR A 751 -15.79 -1.52 22.30
CA TYR A 751 -16.01 -2.53 21.26
C TYR A 751 -14.90 -3.58 21.13
N GLN A 752 -14.06 -3.76 22.16
CA GLN A 752 -13.12 -4.87 22.22
C GLN A 752 -13.82 -6.13 22.70
N SER A 753 -13.27 -7.27 22.29
CA SER A 753 -13.82 -8.58 22.64
C SER A 753 -12.80 -9.45 23.36
N GLY A 754 -13.29 -10.16 24.37
CA GLY A 754 -12.61 -11.24 25.08
C GLY A 754 -13.35 -12.54 24.87
N VAL A 755 -12.62 -13.64 24.69
CA VAL A 755 -13.20 -14.96 24.42
C VAL A 755 -12.70 -16.00 25.42
N ILE A 756 -13.60 -16.88 25.86
CA ILE A 756 -13.25 -18.12 26.56
C ILE A 756 -13.99 -19.28 25.89
N SER A 757 -13.29 -20.40 25.73
CA SER A 757 -13.84 -21.65 25.22
C SER A 757 -13.66 -22.74 26.29
N GLN A 758 -14.76 -23.39 26.64
CA GLN A 758 -14.80 -24.41 27.70
C GLN A 758 -15.54 -25.64 27.18
N THR A 759 -14.86 -26.78 27.11
CA THR A 759 -15.52 -28.07 26.88
C THR A 759 -16.15 -28.56 28.17
N ILE A 760 -17.43 -28.92 28.10
CA ILE A 760 -18.21 -29.49 29.19
C ILE A 760 -18.72 -30.86 28.80
N LYS A 761 -18.97 -31.71 29.80
CA LYS A 761 -19.62 -33.01 29.61
C LYS A 761 -21.00 -32.97 30.23
N VAL A 762 -22.00 -33.31 29.43
CA VAL A 762 -23.41 -33.34 29.81
C VAL A 762 -23.85 -34.80 29.83
N SER A 763 -24.52 -35.22 30.90
CA SER A 763 -25.04 -36.57 31.08
C SER A 763 -26.54 -36.53 31.35
N GLU A 764 -27.24 -37.63 31.09
CA GLU A 764 -28.59 -37.82 31.65
C GLU A 764 -28.48 -37.93 33.19
N ASP A 765 -29.53 -37.50 33.89
CA ASP A 765 -29.63 -37.72 35.34
C ASP A 765 -29.62 -39.24 35.62
N GLU A 766 -28.90 -39.68 36.65
CA GLU A 766 -28.96 -41.07 37.15
C GLU A 766 -30.32 -41.42 37.74
#